data_AF-A0A964MSV2-F1
#
_entry.id   AF-A0A964MSV2-F1
#
_cell.length_a   1.000
_cell.length_b   1.000
_cell.length_c   1.000
_cell.angle_alpha   90.00
_cell.angle_beta   90.00
_cell.angle_gamma   90.00
#
_symmetry.space_group_name_H-M   'P 1'
#
loop_
_entity.id
_entity.type
_entity.pdbx_description
1 polymer ?
#
loop_
_entity_poly.entity_id
_entity_poly.type
_entity_poly.pdbx_seq_one_letter_code
_entity_poly.pdbx_strand_id
1 'polypeptide(L)'
;MRARPRSSPSVAWTGRASWRTNSVAPPPWPWRRLASARPGSVSWPTSSPRGDSRVEHEPKPPARVDDLREQLRALGYLDARVDRFVLGRAATRGRGWSLALGASLRIGALAGVLLGPAAAVGLSARLPGLVTSVTDAVVLAGYLAVLFGAGSAVLAFVAILAGVALARGAASDANFAPRARRAATVAGLAVAAACLVYLTLWWRTTTAPMGPLASVPAQVLVMAIAVTISVLVGHAVTVTVLATLVRFGLARSMEHGSPLSSWRVLLPVGAVALVGAVSLLAMTARTAPEPVAPPLAVVPTGARGVVIAIDGVDIPTLTRLTTGGALPTLGALTAQARATLLNDTNRDPARVWTTIATAQTPERHGIHALQARQLAGVEGRLRPESPGLSLLTAATDLLRLTGPTIASGDERVLPAFWEVAAAAGLRTAVVHWWATWPAGPGQGIVLSDRAILRLEQGGASAGEIAPETLHAPLVAGIEARRARVAAATAHTWPDGQPDQITDVLKRSAELDATVLDLGADAALGPLDLRTVYLPGLDIAQYALLQGADNSPMATSATADRVRGLEAYYSFLDAALARWLALVPDANRQVVLILQPGRVQHAAAGLLAMSGSFASQATLTDLAPTAVAPTVLTLLGVPSASDLAGAAARELFSEGFTSRYPARVVSTYGKRRAPAQARTGKPLNQEMIERMRSLGYVR
;
A
#
# COMPACT_ATOMS: atom_id res chain seq x y z
N MET A 1 -44.87 12.11 49.61
CA MET A 1 -45.91 11.06 49.49
C MET A 1 -45.59 10.24 48.22
N ARG A 2 -45.38 8.91 48.33
CA ARG A 2 -46.34 7.82 47.99
C ARG A 2 -46.84 7.85 46.52
N ALA A 3 -46.85 6.78 45.73
CA ALA A 3 -46.37 5.39 45.92
C ALA A 3 -46.26 4.61 44.58
N ARG A 4 -45.58 3.44 44.60
CA ARG A 4 -45.74 2.29 43.65
C ARG A 4 -46.92 1.41 44.13
N PRO A 5 -47.62 0.55 43.33
CA PRO A 5 -47.01 -0.65 42.72
C PRO A 5 -47.65 -1.32 41.46
N ARG A 6 -46.88 -2.28 40.89
CA ARG A 6 -47.23 -3.57 40.20
C ARG A 6 -48.54 -3.76 39.39
N SER A 7 -48.37 -4.32 38.18
CA SER A 7 -49.02 -5.59 37.76
C SER A 7 -48.29 -6.28 36.59
N SER A 8 -48.30 -7.61 36.56
CA SER A 8 -47.96 -8.47 35.40
C SER A 8 -49.25 -9.10 34.85
N PRO A 9 -49.23 -9.78 33.67
CA PRO A 9 -49.22 -11.25 33.73
C PRO A 9 -48.41 -11.97 32.64
N SER A 10 -48.32 -13.29 32.79
CA SER A 10 -47.72 -14.32 31.91
C SER A 10 -48.65 -14.68 30.72
N VAL A 11 -48.28 -15.47 29.69
CA VAL A 11 -48.09 -16.95 29.70
C VAL A 11 -47.46 -17.48 28.39
N ALA A 12 -46.59 -18.50 28.54
CA ALA A 12 -46.14 -19.58 27.63
C ALA A 12 -45.81 -19.36 26.13
N TRP A 13 -44.70 -20.00 25.70
CA TRP A 13 -44.66 -20.82 24.49
C TRP A 13 -43.75 -22.05 24.69
N THR A 14 -44.17 -23.20 24.16
CA THR A 14 -43.46 -24.49 24.20
C THR A 14 -42.87 -24.83 22.83
N GLY A 15 -41.72 -25.51 22.77
CA GLY A 15 -41.26 -26.11 21.50
C GLY A 15 -39.82 -26.64 21.55
N ARG A 16 -39.62 -27.91 21.18
CA ARG A 16 -38.32 -28.60 21.15
C ARG A 16 -38.28 -29.49 19.89
N ALA A 17 -37.31 -29.33 18.99
CA ALA A 17 -36.67 -30.40 18.15
C ALA A 17 -35.97 -29.88 16.88
N SER A 18 -34.75 -30.40 16.61
CA SER A 18 -34.10 -30.62 15.28
C SER A 18 -33.86 -29.40 14.34
N TRP A 19 -32.85 -29.32 13.46
CA TRP A 19 -32.26 -30.37 12.60
C TRP A 19 -30.74 -30.22 12.33
N ARG A 20 -30.07 -31.38 12.27
CA ARG A 20 -28.96 -31.84 11.40
C ARG A 20 -27.90 -30.86 10.87
N THR A 21 -26.64 -31.27 11.07
CA THR A 21 -25.57 -31.15 10.05
C THR A 21 -25.07 -32.56 9.69
N ASN A 22 -25.05 -32.90 8.40
CA ASN A 22 -24.58 -34.20 7.92
C ASN A 22 -23.04 -34.30 8.01
N SER A 23 -22.56 -35.42 8.56
CA SER A 23 -21.17 -35.85 8.46
C SER A 23 -21.10 -37.15 7.65
N VAL A 24 -20.26 -37.21 6.63
CA VAL A 24 -19.95 -38.45 5.90
C VAL A 24 -18.43 -38.66 5.90
N ALA A 25 -18.00 -39.76 6.51
CA ALA A 25 -16.69 -40.38 6.33
C ALA A 25 -16.87 -41.64 5.47
N PRO A 26 -15.81 -42.19 4.83
CA PRO A 26 -15.13 -43.37 5.40
C PRO A 26 -13.64 -43.50 4.94
N PRO A 27 -12.92 -44.65 5.09
CA PRO A 27 -13.10 -45.82 5.99
C PRO A 27 -11.87 -46.06 6.93
N PRO A 28 -11.90 -47.11 7.80
CA PRO A 28 -10.93 -47.25 8.91
C PRO A 28 -10.19 -48.61 9.05
N TRP A 29 -9.35 -48.71 10.10
CA TRP A 29 -8.88 -49.94 10.81
C TRP A 29 -7.80 -50.80 10.10
N PRO A 30 -7.11 -51.77 10.77
CA PRO A 30 -7.20 -52.25 12.18
C PRO A 30 -5.94 -51.88 13.04
N TRP A 31 -5.68 -52.29 14.30
CA TRP A 31 -6.39 -53.01 15.39
C TRP A 31 -5.82 -52.56 16.79
N ARG A 32 -6.24 -53.19 17.92
CA ARG A 32 -5.62 -53.06 19.26
C ARG A 32 -5.58 -54.44 19.97
N ARG A 33 -4.54 -54.66 20.79
CA ARG A 33 -4.46 -55.50 22.03
C ARG A 33 -4.97 -56.96 21.99
N LEU A 34 -4.16 -57.86 22.57
CA LEU A 34 -4.45 -58.45 23.89
C LEU A 34 -3.18 -59.07 24.50
N ALA A 35 -3.22 -59.39 25.79
CA ALA A 35 -2.09 -59.89 26.58
C ALA A 35 -2.49 -61.15 27.37
N SER A 36 -1.56 -62.08 27.59
CA SER A 36 -1.67 -63.10 28.65
C SER A 36 -0.35 -63.83 28.94
N ALA A 37 -0.20 -64.20 30.22
CA ALA A 37 0.51 -65.37 30.79
C ALA A 37 2.01 -65.65 30.52
N ARG A 38 2.77 -65.81 31.63
CA ARG A 38 3.85 -66.81 31.82
C ARG A 38 3.23 -68.05 32.49
N PRO A 39 3.80 -69.28 32.43
CA PRO A 39 4.83 -69.69 33.43
C PRO A 39 5.88 -70.77 33.01
N GLY A 40 7.05 -70.77 33.70
CA GLY A 40 7.99 -71.90 33.92
C GLY A 40 8.75 -72.53 32.72
N SER A 41 9.75 -73.42 32.87
CA SER A 41 10.76 -73.65 33.94
C SER A 41 11.63 -74.91 33.59
N VAL A 42 12.90 -75.01 34.05
CA VAL A 42 13.76 -76.26 34.08
C VAL A 42 14.32 -76.71 32.69
N SER A 43 15.54 -77.25 32.42
CA SER A 43 16.83 -77.50 33.13
C SER A 43 18.05 -77.61 32.17
N TRP A 44 19.28 -77.63 32.73
CA TRP A 44 20.64 -77.84 32.15
C TRP A 44 20.96 -79.32 31.73
N PRO A 45 22.21 -79.78 31.39
CA PRO A 45 23.55 -79.14 31.27
C PRO A 45 24.44 -79.60 30.05
N THR A 46 25.78 -79.40 30.18
CA THR A 46 26.94 -79.86 29.36
C THR A 46 27.37 -78.94 28.19
N SER A 47 28.66 -78.64 27.95
CA SER A 47 29.92 -79.07 28.60
C SER A 47 31.00 -77.95 28.58
N SER A 48 32.04 -78.12 29.41
CA SER A 48 33.29 -77.34 29.45
C SER A 48 34.47 -78.32 29.24
N PRO A 49 35.77 -77.93 29.05
CA PRO A 49 36.40 -76.64 29.38
C PRO A 49 37.48 -76.12 28.40
N ARG A 50 38.18 -75.04 28.82
CA ARG A 50 39.36 -74.36 28.22
C ARG A 50 39.04 -73.51 26.98
N GLY A 51 39.41 -72.22 26.91
CA GLY A 51 40.04 -71.35 27.90
C GLY A 51 41.07 -70.43 27.24
N ASP A 52 40.73 -69.15 27.06
CA ASP A 52 41.73 -68.09 26.99
C ASP A 52 41.11 -66.73 27.36
N SER A 53 41.93 -65.82 27.85
CA SER A 53 41.53 -64.53 28.40
C SER A 53 41.25 -63.48 27.31
N ARG A 54 40.02 -62.97 27.26
CA ARG A 54 39.69 -61.71 26.56
C ARG A 54 38.93 -60.77 27.46
N VAL A 55 39.54 -59.62 27.74
CA VAL A 55 38.90 -58.47 28.36
C VAL A 55 37.86 -57.91 27.39
N GLU A 56 36.58 -58.01 27.75
CA GLU A 56 35.51 -57.36 27.00
C GLU A 56 35.67 -55.83 27.12
N HIS A 57 35.92 -55.18 25.98
CA HIS A 57 35.77 -53.73 25.88
C HIS A 57 34.27 -53.41 25.80
N GLU A 58 33.68 -52.98 26.91
CA GLU A 58 32.38 -52.30 26.89
C GLU A 58 32.44 -51.11 25.90
N PRO A 59 31.53 -51.04 24.90
CA PRO A 59 31.47 -49.88 24.02
C PRO A 59 30.88 -48.69 24.77
N LYS A 60 31.76 -47.79 25.26
CA LYS A 60 31.36 -46.50 25.86
C LYS A 60 30.31 -45.80 24.98
N PRO A 61 29.20 -45.31 25.56
CA PRO A 61 28.16 -44.63 24.79
C PRO A 61 28.71 -43.34 24.15
N PRO A 62 28.19 -42.93 22.98
CA PRO A 62 28.69 -41.77 22.26
C PRO A 62 28.45 -40.47 23.04
N ALA A 63 29.49 -39.64 23.13
CA ALA A 63 29.49 -38.36 23.82
C ALA A 63 28.27 -37.49 23.46
N ARG A 64 27.49 -37.11 24.47
CA ARG A 64 26.07 -36.76 24.34
C ARG A 64 25.81 -35.35 24.86
N VAL A 65 26.23 -34.34 24.09
CA VAL A 65 25.82 -32.92 24.22
C VAL A 65 26.32 -32.20 25.47
N ASP A 66 26.17 -32.80 26.65
CA ASP A 66 26.61 -32.29 27.93
C ASP A 66 28.14 -32.33 28.03
N ASP A 67 28.82 -33.35 27.48
CA ASP A 67 30.28 -33.36 27.31
C ASP A 67 30.78 -32.17 26.48
N LEU A 68 30.04 -31.81 25.41
CA LEU A 68 30.36 -30.66 24.55
C LEU A 68 30.14 -29.33 25.30
N ARG A 69 29.12 -29.27 26.17
CA ARG A 69 28.84 -28.09 27.02
C ARG A 69 29.87 -27.94 28.14
N GLU A 70 30.34 -29.03 28.73
CA GLU A 70 31.42 -29.02 29.72
C GLU A 70 32.75 -28.63 29.09
N GLN A 71 33.10 -29.18 27.91
CA GLN A 71 34.27 -28.74 27.16
C GLN A 71 34.21 -27.24 26.79
N LEU A 72 33.07 -26.74 26.28
CA LEU A 72 32.92 -25.32 25.96
C LEU A 72 32.91 -24.40 27.20
N ARG A 73 32.49 -24.90 28.37
CA ARG A 73 32.61 -24.20 29.66
C ARG A 73 34.06 -24.16 30.15
N ALA A 74 34.75 -25.30 30.14
CA ALA A 74 36.16 -25.39 30.54
C ALA A 74 37.04 -24.47 29.69
N LEU A 75 36.76 -24.40 28.38
CA LEU A 75 37.44 -23.51 27.44
C LEU A 75 37.03 -22.01 27.56
N GLY A 76 36.09 -21.65 28.44
CA GLY A 76 35.72 -20.25 28.73
C GLY A 76 34.86 -19.54 27.67
N TYR A 77 34.11 -20.29 26.84
CA TYR A 77 33.34 -19.76 25.70
C TYR A 77 31.83 -19.58 25.93
N LEU A 78 31.32 -19.82 27.15
CA LEU A 78 29.88 -19.88 27.41
C LEU A 78 29.44 -18.86 28.47
N ASP A 79 28.59 -17.91 28.08
CA ASP A 79 27.95 -16.96 29.00
C ASP A 79 26.44 -17.26 29.16
N ALA A 80 25.94 -17.12 30.40
CA ALA A 80 25.12 -18.20 30.97
C ALA A 80 23.69 -18.46 30.41
N ARG A 81 23.17 -17.63 29.48
CA ARG A 81 21.77 -17.70 29.00
C ARG A 81 21.57 -17.73 27.47
N VAL A 82 22.19 -16.83 26.70
CA VAL A 82 21.93 -16.70 25.25
C VAL A 82 22.48 -17.89 24.47
N ASP A 83 23.70 -18.32 24.76
CA ASP A 83 24.36 -19.43 24.05
C ASP A 83 23.62 -20.77 24.23
N ARG A 84 23.02 -20.96 25.42
CA ARG A 84 22.18 -22.12 25.74
C ARG A 84 20.95 -22.20 24.83
N PHE A 85 20.36 -21.05 24.50
CA PHE A 85 19.23 -20.96 23.58
C PHE A 85 19.68 -21.29 22.15
N VAL A 86 20.74 -20.63 21.65
CA VAL A 86 21.23 -20.82 20.28
C VAL A 86 21.61 -22.29 20.00
N LEU A 87 22.36 -22.94 20.89
CA LEU A 87 22.82 -24.32 20.69
C LEU A 87 21.72 -25.38 20.93
N GLY A 88 20.78 -25.13 21.85
CA GLY A 88 19.56 -25.93 22.03
C GLY A 88 19.74 -27.42 22.38
N ARG A 89 18.69 -28.22 22.15
CA ARG A 89 18.66 -29.70 22.33
C ARG A 89 18.85 -30.50 21.03
N ALA A 90 19.11 -29.85 19.91
CA ALA A 90 19.15 -30.46 18.57
C ALA A 90 20.45 -31.25 18.26
N ALA A 91 20.83 -32.16 19.17
CA ALA A 91 22.07 -32.93 19.06
C ALA A 91 21.86 -34.44 19.26
N THR A 92 20.64 -34.93 19.08
CA THR A 92 20.30 -36.37 19.07
C THR A 92 19.97 -36.85 17.65
N ARG A 93 21.00 -37.38 16.95
CA ARG A 93 20.95 -38.02 15.60
C ARG A 93 20.59 -37.09 14.42
N GLY A 94 21.61 -36.66 13.66
CA GLY A 94 21.44 -35.91 12.40
C GLY A 94 22.78 -35.59 11.71
N ARG A 95 22.76 -35.47 10.36
CA ARG A 95 23.92 -35.06 9.54
C ARG A 95 24.41 -33.66 9.98
N GLY A 96 25.70 -33.37 9.82
CA GLY A 96 26.34 -32.19 10.42
C GLY A 96 25.74 -30.81 10.07
N TRP A 97 25.03 -30.68 8.94
CA TRP A 97 24.29 -29.45 8.59
C TRP A 97 23.06 -29.18 9.46
N SER A 98 22.51 -30.20 10.13
CA SER A 98 21.32 -30.05 11.00
C SER A 98 21.58 -29.17 12.23
N LEU A 99 22.82 -29.13 12.73
CA LEU A 99 23.21 -28.22 13.81
C LEU A 99 23.31 -26.78 13.31
N ALA A 100 23.93 -26.55 12.14
CA ALA A 100 24.02 -25.23 11.53
C ALA A 100 22.63 -24.64 11.24
N LEU A 101 21.72 -25.44 10.68
CA LEU A 101 20.33 -25.05 10.41
C LEU A 101 19.54 -24.81 11.70
N GLY A 102 19.68 -25.70 12.69
CA GLY A 102 18.99 -25.56 13.97
C GLY A 102 19.46 -24.35 14.79
N ALA A 103 20.73 -23.99 14.70
CA ALA A 103 21.28 -22.80 15.34
C ALA A 103 20.92 -21.52 14.56
N SER A 104 21.00 -21.52 13.23
CA SER A 104 20.67 -20.34 12.41
C SER A 104 19.20 -19.93 12.56
N LEU A 105 18.27 -20.87 12.66
CA LEU A 105 16.86 -20.59 12.95
C LEU A 105 16.66 -19.92 14.33
N ARG A 106 17.49 -20.25 15.34
CA ARG A 106 17.41 -19.63 16.68
C ARG A 106 18.09 -18.27 16.74
N ILE A 107 19.19 -18.09 16.01
CA ILE A 107 19.80 -16.77 15.76
C ILE A 107 18.78 -15.87 15.05
N GLY A 108 18.06 -16.40 14.07
CA GLY A 108 16.94 -15.74 13.42
C GLY A 108 15.83 -15.36 14.39
N ALA A 109 15.32 -16.29 15.19
CA ALA A 109 14.28 -15.99 16.18
C ALA A 109 14.71 -14.90 17.19
N LEU A 110 15.96 -14.95 17.68
CA LEU A 110 16.52 -13.94 18.57
C LEU A 110 16.62 -12.57 17.87
N ALA A 111 17.15 -12.53 16.65
CA ALA A 111 17.25 -11.32 15.86
C ALA A 111 15.86 -10.73 15.56
N GLY A 112 14.87 -11.57 15.22
CA GLY A 112 13.49 -11.16 14.99
C GLY A 112 12.86 -10.46 16.20
N VAL A 113 12.98 -11.04 17.40
CA VAL A 113 12.46 -10.46 18.64
C VAL A 113 13.12 -9.12 18.98
N LEU A 114 14.43 -8.97 18.71
CA LEU A 114 15.17 -7.73 18.97
C LEU A 114 14.92 -6.64 17.90
N LEU A 115 14.78 -7.04 16.64
CA LEU A 115 14.70 -6.12 15.50
C LEU A 115 13.28 -5.71 15.13
N GLY A 116 12.29 -6.60 15.27
CA GLY A 116 10.90 -6.34 14.89
C GLY A 116 10.30 -5.10 15.57
N PRO A 117 10.33 -5.01 16.92
CA PRO A 117 9.84 -3.84 17.64
C PRO A 117 10.64 -2.57 17.34
N ALA A 118 11.97 -2.65 17.30
CA ALA A 118 12.84 -1.50 17.03
C ALA A 118 12.57 -0.91 15.63
N ALA A 119 12.37 -1.77 14.63
CA ALA A 119 12.04 -1.37 13.28
C ALA A 119 10.60 -0.83 13.14
N ALA A 120 9.64 -1.34 13.92
CA ALA A 120 8.28 -0.80 13.98
C ALA A 120 8.25 0.63 14.57
N VAL A 121 9.05 0.88 15.62
CA VAL A 121 9.24 2.22 16.20
C VAL A 121 9.89 3.18 15.20
N GLY A 122 10.89 2.71 14.43
CA GLY A 122 11.41 3.48 13.29
C GLY A 122 10.30 3.82 12.30
N LEU A 123 9.62 2.80 11.75
CA LEU A 123 8.67 2.98 10.66
C LEU A 123 7.46 3.87 11.04
N SER A 124 6.96 3.77 12.29
CA SER A 124 5.89 4.65 12.80
C SER A 124 6.31 6.12 12.90
N ALA A 125 7.59 6.41 13.14
CA ALA A 125 8.09 7.79 13.19
C ALA A 125 8.17 8.47 11.80
N ARG A 126 8.27 7.69 10.71
CA ARG A 126 8.22 8.20 9.32
C ARG A 126 6.82 8.14 8.70
N LEU A 127 6.00 7.19 9.13
CA LEU A 127 4.61 7.03 8.68
C LEU A 127 3.67 7.08 9.90
N PRO A 128 3.35 8.26 10.45
CA PRO A 128 2.43 8.38 11.58
C PRO A 128 1.01 7.90 11.26
N GLY A 129 0.65 7.82 9.97
CA GLY A 129 -0.59 7.20 9.49
C GLY A 129 -0.51 5.68 9.24
N LEU A 130 0.61 5.02 9.55
CA LEU A 130 0.74 3.55 9.50
C LEU A 130 0.35 2.87 10.81
N VAL A 131 0.61 3.52 11.94
CA VAL A 131 0.34 2.99 13.28
C VAL A 131 -0.66 3.93 13.95
N THR A 132 -1.95 3.64 13.79
CA THR A 132 -3.06 4.41 14.38
C THR A 132 -3.53 3.83 15.70
N SER A 133 -3.20 2.56 15.99
CA SER A 133 -3.51 1.87 17.24
C SER A 133 -2.30 1.14 17.86
N VAL A 134 -2.40 0.77 19.14
CA VAL A 134 -1.40 -0.11 19.79
C VAL A 134 -1.39 -1.50 19.14
N THR A 135 -2.54 -1.97 18.64
CA THR A 135 -2.69 -3.23 17.91
C THR A 135 -1.84 -3.20 16.63
N ASP A 136 -1.91 -2.12 15.86
CA ASP A 136 -1.11 -1.91 14.65
C ASP A 136 0.38 -2.03 14.94
N ALA A 137 0.84 -1.41 16.03
CA ALA A 137 2.24 -1.43 16.44
C ALA A 137 2.72 -2.86 16.75
N VAL A 138 1.89 -3.65 17.44
CA VAL A 138 2.18 -5.05 17.79
C VAL A 138 2.17 -5.96 16.55
N VAL A 139 1.18 -5.80 15.67
CA VAL A 139 1.06 -6.58 14.43
C VAL A 139 2.22 -6.26 13.48
N LEU A 140 2.54 -4.98 13.29
CA LEU A 140 3.68 -4.52 12.50
C LEU A 140 5.01 -5.04 13.06
N ALA A 141 5.21 -4.95 14.38
CA ALA A 141 6.39 -5.50 15.04
C ALA A 141 6.50 -7.02 14.85
N GLY A 142 5.37 -7.75 14.85
CA GLY A 142 5.30 -9.18 14.57
C GLY A 142 5.75 -9.54 13.16
N TYR A 143 5.23 -8.87 12.13
CA TYR A 143 5.65 -9.10 10.74
C TYR A 143 7.12 -8.74 10.50
N LEU A 144 7.57 -7.63 11.07
CA LEU A 144 8.97 -7.22 11.03
C LEU A 144 9.87 -8.26 11.74
N ALA A 145 9.45 -8.78 12.90
CA ALA A 145 10.19 -9.83 13.60
C ALA A 145 10.35 -11.11 12.75
N VAL A 146 9.30 -11.52 12.03
CA VAL A 146 9.37 -12.68 11.12
C VAL A 146 10.34 -12.40 9.97
N LEU A 147 10.26 -11.23 9.32
CA LEU A 147 11.13 -10.89 8.19
C LEU A 147 12.61 -10.78 8.59
N PHE A 148 12.93 -9.97 9.61
CA PHE A 148 14.32 -9.83 10.07
C PHE A 148 14.85 -11.14 10.64
N GLY A 149 14.01 -11.95 11.28
CA GLY A 149 14.39 -13.27 11.77
C GLY A 149 14.72 -14.23 10.65
N ALA A 150 13.92 -14.28 9.59
CA ALA A 150 14.20 -15.09 8.40
C ALA A 150 15.48 -14.65 7.69
N GLY A 151 15.66 -13.35 7.44
CA GLY A 151 16.87 -12.79 6.82
C GLY A 151 18.13 -13.07 7.65
N SER A 152 18.05 -12.89 8.97
CA SER A 152 19.14 -13.18 9.89
C SER A 152 19.47 -14.68 9.97
N ALA A 153 18.46 -15.56 9.89
CA ALA A 153 18.68 -17.01 9.83
C ALA A 153 19.41 -17.43 8.54
N VAL A 154 19.05 -16.86 7.39
CA VAL A 154 19.75 -17.14 6.12
C VAL A 154 21.19 -16.63 6.17
N LEU A 155 21.41 -15.39 6.60
CA LEU A 155 22.74 -14.79 6.73
C LEU A 155 23.62 -15.60 7.70
N ALA A 156 23.09 -15.97 8.87
CA ALA A 156 23.80 -16.80 9.84
C ALA A 156 24.12 -18.18 9.26
N PHE A 157 23.19 -18.83 8.56
CA PHE A 157 23.41 -20.15 7.96
C PHE A 157 24.55 -20.12 6.93
N VAL A 158 24.54 -19.14 6.01
CA VAL A 158 25.59 -18.96 5.00
C VAL A 158 26.95 -18.69 5.67
N ALA A 159 26.99 -17.78 6.66
CA ALA A 159 28.22 -17.48 7.39
C ALA A 159 28.77 -18.68 8.18
N ILE A 160 27.90 -19.50 8.78
CA ILE A 160 28.30 -20.74 9.47
C ILE A 160 28.91 -21.74 8.47
N LEU A 161 28.27 -21.95 7.31
CA LEU A 161 28.80 -22.83 6.27
C LEU A 161 30.15 -22.33 5.72
N ALA A 162 30.27 -21.04 5.43
CA ALA A 162 31.51 -20.43 4.95
C ALA A 162 32.64 -20.54 5.98
N GLY A 163 32.39 -20.22 7.26
CA GLY A 163 33.36 -20.36 8.34
C GLY A 163 33.84 -21.80 8.54
N VAL A 164 32.93 -22.78 8.41
CA VAL A 164 33.27 -24.21 8.48
C VAL A 164 34.05 -24.68 7.26
N ALA A 165 33.73 -24.20 6.05
CA ALA A 165 34.46 -24.52 4.83
C ALA A 165 35.90 -23.96 4.86
N LEU A 166 36.05 -22.69 5.24
CA LEU A 166 37.36 -22.03 5.39
C LEU A 166 38.25 -22.74 6.43
N ALA A 167 37.68 -23.16 7.57
CA ALA A 167 38.41 -23.93 8.56
C ALA A 167 38.83 -25.32 8.02
N ARG A 168 37.95 -26.03 7.30
CA ARG A 168 38.26 -27.35 6.72
C ARG A 168 39.38 -27.33 5.69
N GLY A 169 39.53 -26.23 4.93
CA GLY A 169 40.66 -26.06 4.01
C GLY A 169 42.04 -26.09 4.68
N ALA A 170 42.11 -25.91 6.00
CA ALA A 170 43.34 -25.96 6.80
C ALA A 170 43.45 -27.22 7.69
N ALA A 171 42.60 -28.24 7.51
CA ALA A 171 42.48 -29.39 8.41
C ALA A 171 43.72 -30.30 8.51
N SER A 172 44.65 -30.22 7.55
CA SER A 172 45.89 -30.98 7.50
C SER A 172 47.11 -30.26 8.12
N ASP A 173 46.94 -29.03 8.61
CA ASP A 173 48.04 -28.17 9.05
C ASP A 173 48.14 -28.11 10.59
N ALA A 174 49.35 -28.14 11.14
CA ALA A 174 49.61 -28.03 12.57
C ALA A 174 49.00 -26.76 13.19
N ASN A 175 48.80 -25.71 12.38
CA ASN A 175 48.16 -24.46 12.79
C ASN A 175 46.61 -24.46 12.67
N PHE A 176 45.96 -25.64 12.66
CA PHE A 176 44.50 -25.74 12.52
C PHE A 176 43.73 -24.93 13.58
N ALA A 177 44.05 -25.09 14.87
CA ALA A 177 43.33 -24.43 15.97
C ALA A 177 43.30 -22.89 15.86
N PRO A 178 44.43 -22.17 15.69
CA PRO A 178 44.40 -20.72 15.52
C PRO A 178 43.72 -20.28 14.21
N ARG A 179 43.80 -21.05 13.11
CA ARG A 179 43.08 -20.72 11.87
C ARG A 179 41.57 -20.94 11.98
N ALA A 180 41.13 -22.03 12.61
CA ALA A 180 39.71 -22.29 12.91
C ALA A 180 39.09 -21.17 13.75
N ARG A 181 39.83 -20.69 14.77
CA ARG A 181 39.42 -19.55 15.60
C ARG A 181 39.32 -18.25 14.80
N ARG A 182 40.31 -17.95 13.95
CA ARG A 182 40.27 -16.80 13.04
C ARG A 182 39.07 -16.88 12.09
N ALA A 183 38.80 -18.03 11.47
CA ALA A 183 37.66 -18.24 10.59
C ALA A 183 36.31 -18.01 11.31
N ALA A 184 36.14 -18.53 12.54
CA ALA A 184 34.94 -18.30 13.34
C ALA A 184 34.74 -16.82 13.75
N THR A 185 35.85 -16.13 14.07
CA THR A 185 35.82 -14.69 14.43
C THR A 185 35.51 -13.83 13.21
N VAL A 186 36.12 -14.11 12.06
CA VAL A 186 35.84 -13.43 10.78
C VAL A 186 34.39 -13.65 10.36
N ALA A 187 33.85 -14.87 10.46
CA ALA A 187 32.44 -15.15 10.15
C ALA A 187 31.48 -14.35 11.04
N GLY A 188 31.73 -14.28 12.35
CA GLY A 188 30.91 -13.48 13.27
C GLY A 188 31.02 -11.98 13.05
N LEU A 189 32.24 -11.47 12.83
CA LEU A 189 32.47 -10.05 12.50
C LEU A 189 31.83 -9.66 11.16
N ALA A 190 31.87 -10.53 10.15
CA ALA A 190 31.19 -10.28 8.88
C ALA A 190 29.68 -10.19 9.03
N VAL A 191 29.06 -11.07 9.84
CA VAL A 191 27.62 -11.00 10.15
C VAL A 191 27.29 -9.76 10.99
N ALA A 192 28.11 -9.41 11.98
CA ALA A 192 27.93 -8.19 12.77
C ALA A 192 28.01 -6.93 11.88
N ALA A 193 29.02 -6.83 11.01
CA ALA A 193 29.17 -5.70 10.10
C ALA A 193 28.02 -5.61 9.09
N ALA A 194 27.61 -6.73 8.48
CA ALA A 194 26.48 -6.77 7.56
C ALA A 194 25.16 -6.36 8.26
N CYS A 195 24.93 -6.88 9.47
CA CYS A 195 23.78 -6.50 10.31
C CYS A 195 23.81 -5.00 10.65
N LEU A 196 24.96 -4.45 11.06
CA LEU A 196 25.09 -3.05 11.44
C LEU A 196 24.88 -2.10 10.26
N VAL A 197 25.50 -2.37 9.12
CA VAL A 197 25.30 -1.60 7.88
C VAL A 197 23.82 -1.62 7.49
N TYR A 198 23.20 -2.80 7.52
CA TYR A 198 21.78 -2.95 7.20
C TYR A 198 20.88 -2.18 8.16
N LEU A 199 21.10 -2.26 9.48
CA LEU A 199 20.34 -1.51 10.47
C LEU A 199 20.55 0.01 10.38
N THR A 200 21.76 0.45 10.06
CA THR A 200 22.08 1.87 9.84
C THR A 200 21.31 2.42 8.63
N LEU A 201 21.33 1.69 7.51
CA LEU A 201 20.60 2.05 6.31
C LEU A 201 19.08 1.97 6.52
N TRP A 202 18.60 0.93 7.22
CA TRP A 202 17.20 0.79 7.62
C TRP A 202 16.74 2.00 8.44
N TRP A 203 17.49 2.36 9.49
CA TRP A 203 17.19 3.49 10.37
C TRP A 203 17.13 4.81 9.59
N ARG A 204 18.10 5.06 8.69
CA ARG A 204 18.09 6.20 7.76
C ARG A 204 16.85 6.18 6.84
N THR A 205 16.41 5.02 6.36
CA THR A 205 15.19 4.90 5.54
C THR A 205 13.88 4.94 6.34
N THR A 206 13.93 4.87 7.68
CA THR A 206 12.73 4.83 8.54
C THR A 206 12.60 6.02 9.49
N THR A 207 13.57 6.92 9.57
CA THR A 207 13.45 8.16 10.36
C THR A 207 12.95 9.34 9.53
N ALA A 208 12.02 10.12 10.09
CA ALA A 208 11.63 11.42 9.53
C ALA A 208 12.67 12.50 9.91
N PRO A 209 13.06 13.40 9.00
CA PRO A 209 14.05 14.46 9.29
C PRO A 209 13.68 15.42 10.43
N MET A 210 12.39 15.53 10.77
CA MET A 210 11.85 16.46 11.77
C MET A 210 11.06 15.76 12.90
N GLY A 211 11.30 14.46 13.14
CA GLY A 211 10.68 13.74 14.26
C GLY A 211 11.44 13.90 15.59
N PRO A 212 10.85 13.55 16.75
CA PRO A 212 11.55 13.59 18.04
C PRO A 212 12.80 12.68 18.09
N LEU A 213 12.78 11.60 17.31
CA LEU A 213 13.90 10.67 17.11
C LEU A 213 14.97 11.17 16.12
N ALA A 214 14.77 12.34 15.50
CA ALA A 214 15.76 12.97 14.61
C ALA A 214 16.87 13.72 15.36
N SER A 215 16.72 13.95 16.67
CA SER A 215 17.73 14.62 17.49
C SER A 215 19.03 13.81 17.56
N VAL A 216 20.19 14.49 17.57
CA VAL A 216 21.51 13.84 17.63
C VAL A 216 21.64 12.83 18.79
N PRO A 217 21.17 13.11 20.03
CA PRO A 217 21.23 12.13 21.11
C PRO A 217 20.38 10.87 20.84
N ALA A 218 19.20 11.03 20.23
CA ALA A 218 18.34 9.89 19.87
C ALA A 218 18.98 9.03 18.76
N GLN A 219 19.60 9.66 17.76
CA GLN A 219 20.34 8.93 16.71
C GLN A 219 21.52 8.14 17.30
N VAL A 220 22.30 8.72 18.21
CA VAL A 220 23.41 8.03 18.89
C VAL A 220 22.92 6.87 19.74
N LEU A 221 21.83 7.05 20.50
CA LEU A 221 21.23 6.00 21.32
C LEU A 221 20.76 4.81 20.47
N VAL A 222 20.03 5.08 19.39
CA VAL A 222 19.53 4.02 18.49
C VAL A 222 20.69 3.32 17.78
N MET A 223 21.75 4.05 17.42
CA MET A 223 22.92 3.43 16.82
C MET A 223 23.72 2.56 17.82
N ALA A 224 23.77 2.95 19.11
CA ALA A 224 24.34 2.10 20.16
C ALA A 224 23.54 0.81 20.38
N ILE A 225 22.20 0.88 20.28
CA ILE A 225 21.32 -0.30 20.28
C ILE A 225 21.59 -1.18 19.06
N ALA A 226 21.69 -0.60 17.86
CA ALA A 226 22.00 -1.34 16.63
C ALA A 226 23.35 -2.06 16.72
N VAL A 227 24.42 -1.38 17.16
CA VAL A 227 25.74 -1.96 17.42
C VAL A 227 25.64 -3.13 18.40
N THR A 228 24.90 -2.96 19.50
CA THR A 228 24.73 -4.01 20.52
C THR A 228 24.06 -5.26 19.93
N ILE A 229 22.96 -5.09 19.16
CA ILE A 229 22.27 -6.21 18.50
C ILE A 229 23.19 -6.89 17.47
N SER A 230 23.89 -6.12 16.64
CA SER A 230 24.82 -6.66 15.65
C SER A 230 25.98 -7.45 16.27
N VAL A 231 26.54 -6.96 17.39
CA VAL A 231 27.59 -7.67 18.14
C VAL A 231 27.06 -8.97 18.75
N LEU A 232 25.86 -8.97 19.34
CA LEU A 232 25.21 -10.18 19.88
C LEU A 232 24.97 -11.24 18.81
N VAL A 233 24.45 -10.84 17.63
CA VAL A 233 24.21 -11.76 16.51
C VAL A 233 25.52 -12.31 15.95
N GLY A 234 26.54 -11.47 15.77
CA GLY A 234 27.87 -11.90 15.33
C GLY A 234 28.55 -12.86 16.31
N HIS A 235 28.44 -12.60 17.62
CA HIS A 235 28.95 -13.48 18.66
C HIS A 235 28.28 -14.87 18.61
N ALA A 236 26.95 -14.91 18.50
CA ALA A 236 26.21 -16.17 18.37
C ALA A 236 26.64 -16.99 17.14
N VAL A 237 26.98 -16.33 16.02
CA VAL A 237 27.56 -16.98 14.84
C VAL A 237 28.96 -17.53 15.12
N THR A 238 29.86 -16.76 15.74
CA THR A 238 31.20 -17.24 16.14
C THR A 238 31.13 -18.47 17.04
N VAL A 239 30.30 -18.44 18.09
CA VAL A 239 30.08 -19.57 19.00
C VAL A 239 29.53 -20.79 18.24
N THR A 240 28.61 -20.58 17.30
CA THR A 240 28.03 -21.66 16.49
C THR A 240 29.04 -22.28 15.53
N VAL A 241 29.91 -21.49 14.89
CA VAL A 241 31.00 -22.01 14.04
C VAL A 241 31.97 -22.86 14.86
N LEU A 242 32.41 -22.36 16.03
CA LEU A 242 33.28 -23.12 16.93
C LEU A 242 32.63 -24.43 17.38
N ALA A 243 31.39 -24.40 17.88
CA ALA A 243 30.66 -25.60 18.30
C ALA A 243 30.46 -26.61 17.15
N THR A 244 30.25 -26.11 15.92
CA THR A 244 30.14 -26.95 14.72
C THR A 244 31.49 -27.63 14.39
N LEU A 245 32.61 -26.92 14.48
CA LEU A 245 33.94 -27.46 14.23
C LEU A 245 34.37 -28.50 15.28
N VAL A 246 34.08 -28.24 16.57
CA VAL A 246 34.31 -29.22 17.65
C VAL A 246 33.52 -30.50 17.40
N ARG A 247 32.24 -30.39 16.99
CA ARG A 247 31.37 -31.54 16.66
C ARG A 247 31.89 -32.39 15.51
N PHE A 248 32.68 -31.85 14.59
CA PHE A 248 33.32 -32.63 13.52
C PHE A 248 34.60 -33.38 13.97
N GLY A 249 34.96 -33.34 15.26
CA GLY A 249 36.11 -34.07 15.80
C GLY A 249 37.48 -33.47 15.45
N LEU A 250 37.48 -32.29 14.82
CA LEU A 250 38.67 -31.55 14.37
C LEU A 250 39.38 -30.80 15.50
N ALA A 251 38.81 -30.76 16.71
CA ALA A 251 39.22 -29.85 17.78
C ALA A 251 39.84 -30.56 19.01
N ARG A 252 40.50 -31.72 18.83
CA ARG A 252 41.11 -32.47 19.96
C ARG A 252 42.33 -31.77 20.60
N SER A 253 42.78 -30.65 20.05
CA SER A 253 44.00 -29.92 20.43
C SER A 253 43.79 -28.40 20.58
N MET A 254 42.56 -27.96 20.91
CA MET A 254 42.34 -26.55 21.27
C MET A 254 42.81 -26.29 22.71
N GLU A 255 44.03 -25.79 22.86
CA GLU A 255 44.54 -25.30 24.15
C GLU A 255 43.76 -24.07 24.67
N HIS A 256 43.84 -23.82 25.97
CA HIS A 256 43.14 -22.74 26.65
C HIS A 256 43.68 -21.37 26.21
N GLY A 257 42.94 -20.68 25.36
CA GLY A 257 43.24 -19.32 24.91
C GLY A 257 42.05 -18.37 25.02
N SER A 258 42.15 -17.36 25.89
CA SER A 258 41.29 -16.16 26.01
C SER A 258 41.38 -15.26 24.73
N PRO A 259 40.71 -14.09 24.56
CA PRO A 259 39.98 -13.25 25.51
C PRO A 259 38.65 -12.62 24.97
N LEU A 260 37.95 -13.23 24.01
CA LEU A 260 36.82 -12.60 23.29
C LEU A 260 35.50 -12.42 24.08
N SER A 261 35.35 -13.03 25.27
CA SER A 261 34.22 -12.76 26.18
C SER A 261 34.49 -11.59 27.15
N SER A 262 35.71 -11.03 27.16
CA SER A 262 36.01 -9.92 28.05
C SER A 262 35.41 -8.61 27.54
N TRP A 263 34.61 -7.94 28.38
CA TRP A 263 34.01 -6.63 28.13
C TRP A 263 35.04 -5.58 27.66
N ARG A 264 36.30 -5.73 28.10
CA ARG A 264 37.46 -4.90 27.72
C ARG A 264 37.79 -4.91 26.22
N VAL A 265 37.44 -5.97 25.48
CA VAL A 265 37.61 -6.05 24.01
C VAL A 265 36.33 -5.64 23.28
N LEU A 266 35.16 -5.92 23.87
CA LEU A 266 33.87 -5.58 23.27
C LEU A 266 33.60 -4.07 23.24
N LEU A 267 33.99 -3.32 24.29
CA LEU A 267 33.82 -1.86 24.34
C LEU A 267 34.54 -1.09 23.21
N PRO A 268 35.87 -1.24 22.98
CA PRO A 268 36.53 -0.49 21.91
C PRO A 268 36.05 -0.88 20.52
N VAL A 269 35.73 -2.16 20.28
CA VAL A 269 35.12 -2.61 19.02
C VAL A 269 33.73 -1.99 18.83
N GLY A 270 32.91 -1.96 19.88
CA GLY A 270 31.61 -1.28 19.87
C GLY A 270 31.70 0.23 19.62
N ALA A 271 32.70 0.90 20.19
CA ALA A 271 32.94 2.33 19.97
C ALA A 271 33.33 2.63 18.51
N VAL A 272 34.24 1.85 17.92
CA VAL A 272 34.61 1.98 16.50
C VAL A 272 33.41 1.68 15.59
N ALA A 273 32.62 0.65 15.90
CA ALA A 273 31.40 0.31 15.18
C ALA A 273 30.36 1.45 15.25
N LEU A 274 30.19 2.08 16.42
CA LEU A 274 29.30 3.22 16.61
C LEU A 274 29.74 4.43 15.78
N VAL A 275 31.03 4.80 15.80
CA VAL A 275 31.58 5.88 14.98
C VAL A 275 31.40 5.59 13.49
N GLY A 276 31.68 4.37 13.04
CA GLY A 276 31.48 3.95 11.65
C GLY A 276 30.01 4.03 11.21
N ALA A 277 29.08 3.62 12.06
CA ALA A 277 27.65 3.64 11.77
C ALA A 277 27.06 5.08 11.77
N VAL A 278 27.49 5.94 12.71
CA VAL A 278 27.15 7.37 12.69
C VAL A 278 27.74 8.05 11.45
N SER A 279 28.97 7.72 11.07
CA SER A 279 29.61 8.24 9.85
C SER A 279 28.87 7.81 8.58
N LEU A 280 28.49 6.53 8.48
CA LEU A 280 27.66 6.02 7.38
C LEU A 280 26.32 6.72 7.30
N LEU A 281 25.66 6.97 8.44
CA LEU A 281 24.42 7.73 8.50
C LEU A 281 24.62 9.17 8.01
N ALA A 282 25.68 9.86 8.45
CA ALA A 282 25.99 11.23 8.02
C ALA A 282 26.36 11.33 6.53
N MET A 283 27.20 10.42 6.00
CA MET A 283 27.56 10.37 4.58
C MET A 283 26.35 10.14 3.68
N THR A 284 25.40 9.32 4.15
CA THR A 284 24.15 9.03 3.43
C THR A 284 23.05 10.08 3.71
N ALA A 285 23.18 10.93 4.73
CA ALA A 285 22.23 11.99 5.07
C ALA A 285 22.24 13.20 4.11
N ARG A 286 22.96 13.15 2.98
CA ARG A 286 22.86 14.15 1.91
C ARG A 286 21.48 14.12 1.26
N THR A 287 20.52 14.80 1.88
CA THR A 287 19.25 15.16 1.27
C THR A 287 19.49 16.27 0.25
N ALA A 288 19.02 16.09 -0.98
CA ALA A 288 18.73 17.26 -1.82
C ALA A 288 17.71 18.14 -1.05
N PRO A 289 17.87 19.47 -1.00
CA PRO A 289 16.89 20.33 -0.36
C PRO A 289 15.53 20.11 -1.04
N GLU A 290 14.45 19.96 -0.25
CA GLU A 290 13.14 19.74 -0.84
C GLU A 290 12.76 20.95 -1.71
N PRO A 291 12.24 20.73 -2.94
CA PRO A 291 11.83 21.81 -3.81
C PRO A 291 10.69 22.63 -3.18
N VAL A 292 11.03 23.80 -2.65
CA VAL A 292 10.07 24.76 -2.11
C VAL A 292 9.34 25.42 -3.27
N ALA A 293 8.01 25.33 -3.27
CA ALA A 293 7.19 26.02 -4.26
C ALA A 293 7.37 27.55 -4.15
N PRO A 294 7.74 28.25 -5.23
CA PRO A 294 7.76 29.72 -5.24
C PRO A 294 6.33 30.28 -5.15
N PRO A 295 6.15 31.55 -4.75
CA PRO A 295 4.85 32.20 -4.76
C PRO A 295 4.27 32.24 -6.19
N LEU A 296 3.03 31.79 -6.35
CA LEU A 296 2.35 31.71 -7.64
C LEU A 296 1.68 33.05 -7.98
N ALA A 297 2.34 33.87 -8.81
CA ALA A 297 1.76 35.13 -9.28
C ALA A 297 0.69 34.88 -10.36
N VAL A 298 -0.59 34.96 -9.98
CA VAL A 298 -1.72 34.87 -10.91
C VAL A 298 -1.86 36.16 -11.71
N VAL A 299 -2.08 36.04 -13.02
CA VAL A 299 -2.56 37.16 -13.86
C VAL A 299 -4.02 36.88 -14.19
N PRO A 300 -4.99 37.61 -13.61
CA PRO A 300 -6.41 37.31 -13.81
C PRO A 300 -6.80 37.38 -15.28
N THR A 301 -7.17 36.24 -15.86
CA THR A 301 -7.66 36.16 -17.26
C THR A 301 -9.10 36.63 -17.41
N GLY A 302 -9.84 36.70 -16.31
CA GLY A 302 -11.28 36.92 -16.25
C GLY A 302 -12.12 35.67 -16.52
N ALA A 303 -11.50 34.51 -16.77
CA ALA A 303 -12.19 33.25 -17.03
C ALA A 303 -12.96 32.71 -15.81
N ARG A 304 -14.06 32.01 -16.08
CA ARG A 304 -14.73 31.09 -15.15
C ARG A 304 -14.54 29.67 -15.67
N GLY A 305 -13.54 28.96 -15.15
CA GLY A 305 -13.18 27.63 -15.62
C GLY A 305 -14.18 26.57 -15.16
N VAL A 306 -14.70 25.77 -16.10
CA VAL A 306 -15.59 24.64 -15.82
C VAL A 306 -14.99 23.38 -16.43
N VAL A 307 -14.36 22.55 -15.60
CA VAL A 307 -13.79 21.26 -16.01
C VAL A 307 -14.82 20.16 -15.82
N ILE A 308 -15.13 19.45 -16.90
CA ILE A 308 -16.06 18.31 -16.91
C ILE A 308 -15.26 17.09 -17.34
N ALA A 309 -15.03 16.15 -16.43
CA ALA A 309 -14.40 14.88 -16.73
C ALA A 309 -15.47 13.79 -16.85
N ILE A 310 -15.47 13.04 -17.95
CA ILE A 310 -16.41 11.93 -18.20
C ILE A 310 -15.60 10.69 -18.54
N ASP A 311 -15.84 9.59 -17.82
CA ASP A 311 -15.20 8.30 -18.05
C ASP A 311 -16.13 7.33 -18.80
N GLY A 312 -15.56 6.46 -19.62
CA GLY A 312 -16.31 5.53 -20.49
C GLY A 312 -16.80 6.12 -21.81
N VAL A 313 -16.26 7.24 -22.28
CA VAL A 313 -16.68 7.84 -23.55
C VAL A 313 -15.94 7.22 -24.75
N ASP A 314 -16.69 6.53 -25.60
CA ASP A 314 -16.25 6.02 -26.89
C ASP A 314 -16.35 7.12 -27.95
N ILE A 315 -15.20 7.66 -28.39
CA ILE A 315 -15.13 8.80 -29.32
C ILE A 315 -15.81 8.53 -30.68
N PRO A 316 -15.70 7.33 -31.31
CA PRO A 316 -16.48 6.98 -32.50
C PRO A 316 -18.00 7.06 -32.29
N THR A 317 -18.51 6.53 -31.17
CA THR A 317 -19.94 6.60 -30.83
C THR A 317 -20.40 8.02 -30.55
N LEU A 318 -19.63 8.78 -29.77
CA LEU A 318 -19.88 10.21 -29.56
C LEU A 318 -19.99 10.95 -30.90
N THR A 319 -18.99 10.78 -31.77
CA THR A 319 -18.91 11.46 -33.08
C THR A 319 -20.09 11.09 -33.98
N ARG A 320 -20.52 9.82 -33.99
CA ARG A 320 -21.72 9.36 -34.73
C ARG A 320 -22.97 10.08 -34.24
N LEU A 321 -23.19 10.11 -32.93
CA LEU A 321 -24.39 10.68 -32.31
C LEU A 321 -24.43 12.22 -32.38
N THR A 322 -23.29 12.90 -32.23
CA THR A 322 -23.23 14.37 -32.42
C THR A 322 -23.44 14.76 -33.88
N THR A 323 -22.86 14.03 -34.84
CA THR A 323 -23.04 14.29 -36.28
C THR A 323 -24.48 14.02 -36.72
N GLY A 324 -25.15 13.04 -36.12
CA GLY A 324 -26.58 12.78 -36.29
C GLY A 324 -27.51 13.77 -35.56
N GLY A 325 -26.97 14.77 -34.86
CA GLY A 325 -27.75 15.78 -34.13
C GLY A 325 -28.41 15.30 -32.84
N ALA A 326 -28.14 14.06 -32.39
CA ALA A 326 -28.76 13.47 -31.20
C ALA A 326 -28.20 14.03 -29.88
N LEU A 327 -26.98 14.56 -29.89
CA LEU A 327 -26.27 15.09 -28.73
C LEU A 327 -25.88 16.56 -28.95
N PRO A 328 -26.83 17.51 -28.91
CA PRO A 328 -26.58 18.91 -29.23
C PRO A 328 -25.63 19.60 -28.24
N THR A 329 -25.66 19.23 -26.96
CA THR A 329 -24.82 19.86 -25.92
C THR A 329 -23.38 19.40 -26.04
N LEU A 330 -23.14 18.09 -26.11
CA LEU A 330 -21.82 17.51 -26.32
C LEU A 330 -21.25 17.89 -27.69
N GLY A 331 -22.10 18.01 -28.71
CA GLY A 331 -21.76 18.57 -30.01
C GLY A 331 -21.21 20.00 -29.88
N ALA A 332 -21.95 20.89 -29.22
CA ALA A 332 -21.50 22.27 -28.99
C ALA A 332 -20.21 22.35 -28.16
N LEU A 333 -20.07 21.54 -27.10
CA LEU A 333 -18.88 21.49 -26.25
C LEU A 333 -17.62 20.97 -26.96
N THR A 334 -17.78 20.21 -28.06
CA THR A 334 -16.67 19.63 -28.85
C THR A 334 -16.47 20.31 -30.21
N ALA A 335 -17.27 21.32 -30.55
CA ALA A 335 -17.25 22.01 -31.85
C ALA A 335 -16.09 23.00 -32.06
N GLN A 336 -15.36 23.38 -31.00
CA GLN A 336 -14.26 24.35 -31.05
C GLN A 336 -12.89 23.63 -30.91
N ALA A 337 -12.00 24.13 -30.05
CA ALA A 337 -10.67 23.56 -29.87
C ALA A 337 -10.75 22.13 -29.31
N ARG A 338 -10.01 21.19 -29.92
CA ARG A 338 -10.00 19.78 -29.54
C ARG A 338 -8.64 19.13 -29.72
N ALA A 339 -8.34 18.13 -28.90
CA ALA A 339 -7.10 17.36 -28.93
C ALA A 339 -7.36 15.89 -28.58
N THR A 340 -6.92 14.98 -29.45
CA THR A 340 -6.95 13.54 -29.17
C THR A 340 -5.96 13.23 -28.04
N LEU A 341 -6.44 12.64 -26.95
CA LEU A 341 -5.60 12.27 -25.79
C LEU A 341 -5.03 10.86 -25.96
N LEU A 342 -3.70 10.75 -25.92
CA LEU A 342 -3.01 9.46 -25.84
C LEU A 342 -3.48 8.69 -24.59
N ASN A 343 -3.60 7.37 -24.70
CA ASN A 343 -4.06 6.51 -23.61
C ASN A 343 -2.97 5.51 -23.21
N ASP A 344 -2.87 5.23 -21.92
CA ASP A 344 -1.95 4.23 -21.37
C ASP A 344 -2.51 2.81 -21.60
N THR A 345 -1.60 1.85 -21.69
CA THR A 345 -1.89 0.41 -21.56
C THR A 345 -2.61 0.09 -20.25
N ASN A 346 -2.27 0.77 -19.15
CA ASN A 346 -2.93 0.60 -17.86
C ASN A 346 -4.06 1.63 -17.67
N ARG A 347 -5.30 1.18 -17.92
CA ARG A 347 -6.55 1.97 -17.88
C ARG A 347 -7.24 1.99 -16.53
N ASP A 348 -6.49 1.84 -15.44
CA ASP A 348 -7.03 2.02 -14.09
C ASP A 348 -7.49 3.49 -13.90
N PRO A 349 -8.78 3.76 -13.60
CA PRO A 349 -9.27 5.14 -13.53
C PRO A 349 -8.57 5.99 -12.46
N ALA A 350 -8.25 5.43 -11.30
CA ALA A 350 -7.56 6.18 -10.24
C ALA A 350 -6.15 6.60 -10.68
N ARG A 351 -5.44 5.74 -11.43
CA ARG A 351 -4.16 6.07 -12.09
C ARG A 351 -4.36 7.17 -13.14
N VAL A 352 -5.19 6.92 -14.15
CA VAL A 352 -5.37 7.82 -15.33
C VAL A 352 -5.83 9.22 -14.91
N TRP A 353 -6.87 9.30 -14.09
CA TRP A 353 -7.40 10.60 -13.65
C TRP A 353 -6.49 11.32 -12.66
N THR A 354 -5.58 10.61 -11.96
CA THR A 354 -4.53 11.28 -11.17
C THR A 354 -3.40 11.81 -12.05
N THR A 355 -2.97 11.07 -13.07
CA THR A 355 -2.01 11.54 -14.10
C THR A 355 -2.49 12.84 -14.75
N ILE A 356 -3.76 12.87 -15.18
CA ILE A 356 -4.43 14.04 -15.75
C ILE A 356 -4.45 15.21 -14.75
N ALA A 357 -4.84 14.95 -13.50
CA ALA A 357 -4.99 15.97 -12.48
C ALA A 357 -3.66 16.60 -12.03
N THR A 358 -2.57 15.83 -12.03
CA THR A 358 -1.25 16.26 -11.52
C THR A 358 -0.24 16.65 -12.59
N ALA A 359 -0.50 16.36 -13.87
CA ALA A 359 0.46 16.51 -14.97
C ALA A 359 1.78 15.77 -14.77
N GLN A 360 1.73 14.62 -14.09
CA GLN A 360 2.89 13.83 -13.70
C GLN A 360 2.63 12.35 -13.97
N THR A 361 3.68 11.55 -14.04
CA THR A 361 3.53 10.10 -14.19
C THR A 361 3.22 9.41 -12.86
N PRO A 362 2.64 8.20 -12.87
CA PRO A 362 2.34 7.43 -11.66
C PRO A 362 3.53 7.27 -10.70
N GLU A 363 4.74 7.12 -11.24
CA GLU A 363 5.99 6.99 -10.49
C GLU A 363 6.37 8.28 -9.73
N ARG A 364 5.84 9.43 -10.14
CA ARG A 364 6.06 10.74 -9.50
C ARG A 364 4.92 11.16 -8.59
N HIS A 365 3.66 10.88 -8.94
CA HIS A 365 2.51 11.25 -8.10
C HIS A 365 2.11 10.18 -7.08
N GLY A 366 2.56 8.92 -7.21
CA GLY A 366 2.41 7.85 -6.21
C GLY A 366 1.12 7.01 -6.31
N ILE A 367 0.25 7.27 -7.29
CA ILE A 367 -1.02 6.52 -7.49
C ILE A 367 -0.86 5.58 -8.69
N HIS A 368 -0.71 4.28 -8.43
CA HIS A 368 -0.44 3.29 -9.48
C HIS A 368 -1.67 2.48 -9.91
N ALA A 369 -2.68 2.34 -9.04
CA ALA A 369 -3.94 1.65 -9.27
C ALA A 369 -5.00 2.07 -8.25
N LEU A 370 -6.27 1.76 -8.52
CA LEU A 370 -7.44 1.95 -7.66
C LEU A 370 -7.38 1.05 -6.41
N GLN A 371 -6.70 -0.10 -6.50
CA GLN A 371 -6.36 -0.93 -5.35
C GLN A 371 -4.95 -0.61 -4.82
N ALA A 372 -4.88 0.15 -3.73
CA ALA A 372 -3.73 0.19 -2.83
C ALA A 372 -3.73 -1.05 -1.91
N ARG A 373 -2.58 -1.41 -1.32
CA ARG A 373 -2.46 -2.56 -0.39
C ARG A 373 -2.18 -2.10 1.04
N GLN A 374 -3.02 -2.55 1.97
CA GLN A 374 -2.91 -2.31 3.42
C GLN A 374 -2.50 -3.60 4.13
N LEU A 375 -1.63 -3.56 5.15
CA LEU A 375 -1.30 -4.78 5.90
C LEU A 375 -2.50 -5.30 6.70
N ALA A 376 -2.74 -6.60 6.64
CA ALA A 376 -3.78 -7.27 7.41
C ALA A 376 -3.49 -7.08 8.92
N GLY A 377 -4.45 -6.53 9.66
CA GLY A 377 -4.30 -6.25 11.09
C GLY A 377 -3.54 -4.96 11.44
N VAL A 378 -3.26 -4.10 10.46
CA VAL A 378 -2.69 -2.76 10.65
C VAL A 378 -3.65 -1.75 10.01
N GLU A 379 -4.31 -0.88 10.80
CA GLU A 379 -5.28 0.10 10.28
C GLU A 379 -4.66 1.19 9.39
N GLY A 380 -3.36 1.42 9.50
CA GLY A 380 -2.61 2.34 8.65
C GLY A 380 -2.02 1.73 7.37
N ARG A 381 -1.50 2.59 6.49
CA ARG A 381 -1.14 2.23 5.10
C ARG A 381 0.35 2.41 4.78
N LEU A 382 0.90 1.50 3.98
CA LEU A 382 2.29 1.58 3.50
C LEU A 382 2.39 2.38 2.19
N ARG A 383 3.33 3.32 2.13
CA ARG A 383 3.82 3.89 0.87
C ARG A 383 5.16 3.24 0.49
N PRO A 384 5.31 2.59 -0.68
CA PRO A 384 6.58 2.01 -1.11
C PRO A 384 7.54 3.07 -1.73
N GLU A 385 7.94 4.06 -0.94
CA GLU A 385 8.85 5.15 -1.38
C GLU A 385 10.36 4.81 -1.24
N SER A 386 10.75 3.54 -1.02
CA SER A 386 12.18 3.17 -1.03
C SER A 386 12.42 1.67 -1.27
N PRO A 387 13.60 1.27 -1.80
CA PRO A 387 13.91 -0.14 -2.09
C PRO A 387 13.81 -1.08 -0.88
N GLY A 388 14.07 -0.59 0.34
CA GLY A 388 13.91 -1.37 1.57
C GLY A 388 12.45 -1.61 1.95
N LEU A 389 11.56 -0.66 1.64
CA LEU A 389 10.11 -0.81 1.80
C LEU A 389 9.51 -1.73 0.72
N SER A 390 10.10 -1.78 -0.48
CA SER A 390 9.67 -2.71 -1.53
C SER A 390 9.90 -4.19 -1.17
N LEU A 391 10.99 -4.49 -0.43
CA LEU A 391 11.24 -5.84 0.10
C LEU A 391 10.27 -6.23 1.22
N LEU A 392 9.85 -5.27 2.05
CA LEU A 392 8.77 -5.49 3.02
C LEU A 392 7.47 -5.85 2.33
N THR A 393 7.02 -5.02 1.37
CA THR A 393 5.76 -5.25 0.66
C THR A 393 5.78 -6.59 -0.06
N ALA A 394 6.89 -6.94 -0.73
CA ALA A 394 7.03 -8.24 -1.38
C ALA A 394 6.99 -9.43 -0.39
N ALA A 395 7.55 -9.29 0.81
CA ALA A 395 7.49 -10.33 1.84
C ALA A 395 6.09 -10.46 2.48
N THR A 396 5.37 -9.36 2.69
CA THR A 396 4.00 -9.38 3.19
C THR A 396 3.00 -9.87 2.12
N ASP A 397 3.24 -9.55 0.85
CA ASP A 397 2.51 -10.07 -0.31
C ASP A 397 2.66 -11.59 -0.43
N LEU A 398 3.90 -12.12 -0.32
CA LEU A 398 4.20 -13.56 -0.37
C LEU A 398 3.42 -14.35 0.69
N LEU A 399 3.21 -13.74 1.86
CA LEU A 399 2.49 -14.32 3.00
C LEU A 399 0.96 -14.03 2.95
N ARG A 400 0.46 -13.33 1.93
CA ARG A 400 -0.94 -12.87 1.78
C ARG A 400 -1.45 -12.02 2.93
N LEU A 401 -0.56 -11.23 3.54
CA LEU A 401 -0.85 -10.40 4.70
C LEU A 401 -1.26 -8.97 4.32
N THR A 402 -1.95 -8.80 3.18
CA THR A 402 -2.37 -7.49 2.69
C THR A 402 -3.83 -7.51 2.20
N GLY A 403 -4.66 -6.62 2.73
CA GLY A 403 -6.02 -6.36 2.23
C GLY A 403 -6.04 -5.26 1.16
N PRO A 404 -7.08 -5.26 0.28
CA PRO A 404 -7.29 -4.20 -0.67
C PRO A 404 -7.77 -2.92 0.03
N THR A 405 -7.25 -1.78 -0.41
CA THR A 405 -7.69 -0.43 -0.05
C THR A 405 -7.91 0.39 -1.30
N ILE A 406 -8.77 1.40 -1.23
CA ILE A 406 -9.07 2.27 -2.39
C ILE A 406 -8.12 3.46 -2.39
N ALA A 407 -7.57 3.75 -3.57
CA ALA A 407 -6.64 4.84 -3.85
C ALA A 407 -7.06 6.16 -3.17
N SER A 408 -6.12 6.78 -2.46
CA SER A 408 -6.40 7.91 -1.58
C SER A 408 -5.51 9.11 -1.88
N GLY A 409 -6.01 10.31 -1.61
CA GLY A 409 -5.21 11.53 -1.59
C GLY A 409 -4.03 11.46 -0.61
N ASP A 410 -4.10 10.60 0.42
CA ASP A 410 -2.96 10.32 1.32
C ASP A 410 -1.80 9.62 0.60
N GLU A 411 -2.04 8.96 -0.54
CA GLU A 411 -1.01 8.33 -1.37
C GLU A 411 -0.49 9.27 -2.46
N ARG A 412 -1.20 10.40 -2.73
CA ARG A 412 -0.83 11.36 -3.77
C ARG A 412 0.18 12.39 -3.28
N VAL A 413 1.41 12.32 -3.81
CA VAL A 413 2.56 13.14 -3.37
C VAL A 413 2.55 14.56 -3.95
N LEU A 414 1.95 14.75 -5.13
CA LEU A 414 1.98 16.00 -5.90
C LEU A 414 0.59 16.66 -5.97
N PRO A 415 0.50 18.00 -5.98
CA PRO A 415 -0.78 18.69 -5.98
C PRO A 415 -1.49 18.54 -7.33
N ALA A 416 -2.81 18.43 -7.31
CA ALA A 416 -3.64 18.52 -8.52
C ALA A 416 -3.85 19.97 -8.97
N PHE A 417 -4.27 20.20 -10.22
CA PHE A 417 -4.46 21.56 -10.76
C PHE A 417 -5.41 22.43 -9.93
N TRP A 418 -6.47 21.88 -9.33
CA TRP A 418 -7.36 22.64 -8.44
C TRP A 418 -6.73 22.98 -7.08
N GLU A 419 -5.79 22.17 -6.58
CA GLU A 419 -5.00 22.46 -5.38
C GLU A 419 -3.94 23.51 -5.67
N VAL A 420 -3.30 23.47 -6.85
CA VAL A 420 -2.36 24.50 -7.33
C VAL A 420 -3.07 25.84 -7.51
N ALA A 421 -4.25 25.84 -8.15
CA ALA A 421 -5.07 27.04 -8.30
C ALA A 421 -5.56 27.59 -6.95
N ALA A 422 -5.96 26.73 -6.00
CA ALA A 422 -6.31 27.14 -4.64
C ALA A 422 -5.11 27.76 -3.89
N ALA A 423 -3.92 27.15 -4.00
CA ALA A 423 -2.68 27.66 -3.43
C ALA A 423 -2.24 28.99 -4.07
N ALA A 424 -2.68 29.27 -5.30
CA ALA A 424 -2.51 30.54 -5.99
C ALA A 424 -3.60 31.59 -5.63
N GLY A 425 -4.50 31.28 -4.70
CA GLY A 425 -5.54 32.19 -4.19
C GLY A 425 -6.87 32.17 -4.96
N LEU A 426 -7.06 31.25 -5.91
CA LEU A 426 -8.31 31.10 -6.65
C LEU A 426 -9.35 30.29 -5.88
N ARG A 427 -10.63 30.62 -6.02
CA ARG A 427 -11.73 29.84 -5.43
C ARG A 427 -12.02 28.64 -6.32
N THR A 428 -11.62 27.46 -5.87
CA THR A 428 -11.79 26.21 -6.61
C THR A 428 -12.77 25.28 -5.91
N ALA A 429 -13.50 24.49 -6.68
CA ALA A 429 -14.22 23.31 -6.17
C ALA A 429 -13.97 22.09 -7.05
N VAL A 430 -13.68 20.95 -6.43
CA VAL A 430 -13.64 19.63 -7.08
C VAL A 430 -14.70 18.71 -6.47
N VAL A 431 -15.40 17.96 -7.31
CA VAL A 431 -16.44 17.01 -6.92
C VAL A 431 -16.16 15.63 -7.48
N HIS A 432 -16.14 14.64 -6.58
CA HIS A 432 -16.08 13.19 -6.84
C HIS A 432 -14.82 12.65 -7.55
N TRP A 433 -13.80 13.47 -7.83
CA TRP A 433 -12.57 13.04 -8.50
C TRP A 433 -11.77 12.01 -7.67
N TRP A 434 -11.13 11.04 -8.33
CA TRP A 434 -10.30 10.01 -7.70
C TRP A 434 -9.17 10.54 -6.82
N ALA A 435 -8.82 9.77 -5.79
CA ALA A 435 -7.75 10.08 -4.84
C ALA A 435 -7.86 11.52 -4.26
N THR A 436 -9.07 11.94 -3.91
CA THR A 436 -9.33 13.22 -3.24
C THR A 436 -9.59 13.06 -1.75
N TRP A 437 -10.06 11.90 -1.28
CA TRP A 437 -10.14 11.61 0.15
C TRP A 437 -8.76 11.25 0.75
N PRO A 438 -8.32 11.85 1.87
CA PRO A 438 -9.01 12.87 2.64
C PRO A 438 -8.88 14.28 2.01
N ALA A 439 -10.00 15.00 2.07
CA ALA A 439 -10.12 16.41 1.78
C ALA A 439 -9.51 17.21 2.94
N GLY A 440 -8.53 18.08 2.65
CA GLY A 440 -7.81 18.87 3.66
C GLY A 440 -8.00 20.38 3.51
N PRO A 441 -7.78 21.18 4.58
CA PRO A 441 -7.83 22.63 4.50
C PRO A 441 -6.72 23.17 3.58
N GLY A 442 -7.02 24.27 2.87
CA GLY A 442 -6.10 24.91 1.92
C GLY A 442 -6.07 24.30 0.51
N GLN A 443 -6.92 23.30 0.23
CA GLN A 443 -7.00 22.62 -1.07
C GLN A 443 -8.12 23.17 -2.00
N GLY A 444 -8.75 24.28 -1.60
CA GLY A 444 -10.01 24.74 -2.15
C GLY A 444 -11.20 24.04 -1.50
N ILE A 445 -12.33 24.00 -2.19
CA ILE A 445 -13.47 23.15 -1.83
C ILE A 445 -13.26 21.76 -2.43
N VAL A 446 -13.38 20.72 -1.62
CA VAL A 446 -13.18 19.33 -2.03
C VAL A 446 -14.36 18.50 -1.51
N LEU A 447 -15.23 18.05 -2.43
CA LEU A 447 -16.21 17.01 -2.17
C LEU A 447 -15.64 15.71 -2.74
N SER A 448 -15.08 14.85 -1.89
CA SER A 448 -14.22 13.77 -2.35
C SER A 448 -14.94 12.63 -3.07
N ASP A 449 -14.17 11.67 -3.59
CA ASP A 449 -14.64 10.35 -4.04
C ASP A 449 -15.59 9.66 -3.03
N ARG A 450 -15.49 10.01 -1.73
CA ARG A 450 -16.31 9.47 -0.62
C ARG A 450 -17.45 10.37 -0.15
N ALA A 451 -17.55 11.62 -0.63
CA ALA A 451 -18.54 12.58 -0.13
C ALA A 451 -19.98 12.10 -0.31
N ILE A 452 -20.30 11.51 -1.47
CA ILE A 452 -21.64 10.97 -1.76
C ILE A 452 -22.02 9.88 -0.74
N LEU A 453 -21.10 8.95 -0.46
CA LEU A 453 -21.32 7.89 0.52
C LEU A 453 -21.50 8.43 1.95
N ARG A 454 -20.74 9.48 2.33
CA ARG A 454 -20.92 10.17 3.62
C ARG A 454 -22.30 10.82 3.72
N LEU A 455 -22.77 11.49 2.67
CA LEU A 455 -24.10 12.13 2.65
C LEU A 455 -25.22 11.09 2.71
N GLU A 456 -25.10 9.96 2.01
CA GLU A 456 -26.07 8.86 2.04
C GLU A 456 -26.16 8.14 3.40
N GLN A 457 -25.02 7.88 4.05
CA GLN A 457 -24.93 7.17 5.33
C GLN A 457 -25.12 8.08 6.55
N GLY A 458 -24.80 9.37 6.41
CA GLY A 458 -24.78 10.34 7.50
C GLY A 458 -23.59 10.18 8.46
N GLY A 459 -23.79 10.70 9.68
CA GLY A 459 -22.74 10.85 10.69
C GLY A 459 -21.86 12.10 10.49
N ALA A 460 -20.83 12.25 11.32
CA ALA A 460 -19.85 13.33 11.18
C ALA A 460 -18.85 13.04 10.05
N SER A 461 -18.31 14.07 9.39
CA SER A 461 -17.29 13.85 8.36
C SER A 461 -15.98 13.32 8.96
N ALA A 462 -15.31 12.48 8.17
CA ALA A 462 -13.95 12.01 8.38
C ALA A 462 -13.03 12.48 7.24
N GLY A 463 -13.19 13.75 6.82
CA GLY A 463 -12.46 14.35 5.72
C GLY A 463 -13.00 13.95 4.33
N GLU A 464 -14.29 13.66 4.19
CA GLU A 464 -14.93 13.51 2.88
C GLU A 464 -15.31 14.85 2.24
N ILE A 465 -15.51 15.88 3.06
CA ILE A 465 -15.95 17.21 2.64
C ILE A 465 -15.01 18.24 3.27
N ALA A 466 -14.41 19.11 2.46
CA ALA A 466 -13.67 20.28 2.94
C ALA A 466 -14.11 21.56 2.20
N PRO A 467 -14.20 22.71 2.89
CA PRO A 467 -14.11 22.87 4.35
C PRO A 467 -15.30 22.21 5.08
N GLU A 468 -15.08 21.77 6.32
CA GLU A 468 -16.08 21.09 7.17
C GLU A 468 -17.40 21.88 7.30
N THR A 469 -17.34 23.21 7.19
CA THR A 469 -18.50 24.11 7.20
C THR A 469 -19.53 23.81 6.10
N LEU A 470 -19.15 23.10 5.03
CA LEU A 470 -20.06 22.66 3.98
C LEU A 470 -20.85 21.38 4.34
N HIS A 471 -20.44 20.62 5.35
CA HIS A 471 -21.09 19.36 5.69
C HIS A 471 -22.57 19.57 6.08
N ALA A 472 -22.84 20.49 7.01
CA ALA A 472 -24.19 20.78 7.49
C ALA A 472 -25.16 21.25 6.39
N PRO A 473 -24.85 22.26 5.54
CA PRO A 473 -25.76 22.68 4.47
C PRO A 473 -25.96 21.59 3.39
N LEU A 474 -24.93 20.80 3.06
CA LEU A 474 -25.06 19.71 2.08
C LEU A 474 -25.95 18.57 2.58
N VAL A 475 -25.89 18.26 3.88
CA VAL A 475 -26.81 17.31 4.55
C VAL A 475 -28.24 17.86 4.59
N ALA A 476 -28.43 19.14 4.93
CA ALA A 476 -29.76 19.75 4.95
C ALA A 476 -30.44 19.75 3.56
N GLY A 477 -29.66 19.81 2.48
CA GLY A 477 -30.16 19.76 1.10
C GLY A 477 -30.48 18.36 0.56
N ILE A 478 -30.31 17.28 1.32
CA ILE A 478 -30.30 15.90 0.77
C ILE A 478 -31.61 15.47 0.12
N GLU A 479 -32.77 15.75 0.73
CA GLU A 479 -34.07 15.36 0.16
C GLU A 479 -34.42 16.16 -1.10
N ALA A 480 -34.10 17.45 -1.10
CA ALA A 480 -34.26 18.28 -2.29
C ALA A 480 -33.34 17.83 -3.44
N ARG A 481 -32.11 17.38 -3.12
CA ARG A 481 -31.18 16.77 -4.07
C ARG A 481 -31.71 15.43 -4.60
N ARG A 482 -32.23 14.54 -3.74
CA ARG A 482 -32.88 13.28 -4.16
C ARG A 482 -34.03 13.54 -5.14
N ALA A 483 -34.89 14.52 -4.87
CA ALA A 483 -35.98 14.89 -5.77
C ALA A 483 -35.48 15.41 -7.13
N ARG A 484 -34.46 16.28 -7.15
CA ARG A 484 -33.87 16.79 -8.41
C ARG A 484 -33.13 15.71 -9.19
N VAL A 485 -32.41 14.81 -8.52
CA VAL A 485 -31.74 13.66 -9.14
C VAL A 485 -32.77 12.72 -9.75
N ALA A 486 -33.83 12.34 -9.02
CA ALA A 486 -34.91 11.51 -9.55
C ALA A 486 -35.62 12.15 -10.75
N ALA A 487 -35.85 13.46 -10.74
CA ALA A 487 -36.39 14.19 -11.90
C ALA A 487 -35.40 14.23 -13.08
N ALA A 488 -34.09 14.29 -12.82
CA ALA A 488 -33.06 14.27 -13.86
C ALA A 488 -32.84 12.87 -14.47
N THR A 489 -33.07 11.79 -13.70
CA THR A 489 -32.94 10.39 -14.11
C THR A 489 -34.25 9.72 -14.53
N ALA A 490 -35.38 10.44 -14.43
CA ALA A 490 -36.65 10.15 -15.11
C ALA A 490 -36.54 10.32 -16.65
N HIS A 491 -35.46 9.82 -17.23
CA HIS A 491 -35.18 9.74 -18.65
C HIS A 491 -35.91 8.55 -19.26
N THR A 492 -36.33 8.68 -20.52
CA THR A 492 -36.96 7.58 -21.27
C THR A 492 -35.89 6.59 -21.72
N TRP A 493 -35.67 5.55 -20.92
CA TRP A 493 -34.88 4.39 -21.32
C TRP A 493 -35.62 3.60 -22.41
N PRO A 494 -34.94 2.96 -23.37
CA PRO A 494 -35.61 2.30 -24.49
C PRO A 494 -36.51 1.14 -24.04
N ASP A 495 -37.75 1.13 -24.51
CA ASP A 495 -38.73 0.08 -24.21
C ASP A 495 -38.25 -1.31 -24.67
N GLY A 496 -38.72 -2.34 -23.95
CA GLY A 496 -38.40 -3.75 -24.25
C GLY A 496 -37.01 -4.21 -23.82
N GLN A 497 -36.20 -3.36 -23.18
CA GLN A 497 -34.94 -3.80 -22.57
C GLN A 497 -35.18 -4.69 -21.34
N PRO A 498 -34.39 -5.76 -21.14
CA PRO A 498 -34.36 -6.52 -19.89
C PRO A 498 -34.10 -5.63 -18.67
N ASP A 499 -34.86 -5.82 -17.59
CA ASP A 499 -34.79 -5.02 -16.35
C ASP A 499 -33.35 -4.84 -15.83
N GLN A 500 -32.54 -5.90 -15.91
CA GLN A 500 -31.12 -5.88 -15.48
C GLN A 500 -30.27 -4.82 -16.20
N ILE A 501 -30.56 -4.53 -17.48
CA ILE A 501 -29.87 -3.48 -18.24
C ILE A 501 -30.33 -2.11 -17.73
N THR A 502 -31.64 -1.91 -17.68
CA THR A 502 -32.29 -0.68 -17.20
C THR A 502 -31.85 -0.31 -15.78
N ASP A 503 -31.71 -1.28 -14.87
CA ASP A 503 -31.27 -1.06 -13.48
C ASP A 503 -29.79 -0.71 -13.36
N VAL A 504 -28.94 -1.19 -14.28
CA VAL A 504 -27.53 -0.76 -14.36
C VAL A 504 -27.44 0.67 -14.88
N LEU A 505 -28.20 1.01 -15.92
CA LEU A 505 -28.25 2.36 -16.50
C LEU A 505 -28.77 3.38 -15.48
N LYS A 506 -29.91 3.12 -14.84
CA LYS A 506 -30.52 4.01 -13.83
C LYS A 506 -29.58 4.31 -12.66
N ARG A 507 -29.04 3.28 -11.99
CA ARG A 507 -28.13 3.45 -10.85
C ARG A 507 -26.85 4.22 -11.22
N SER A 508 -26.35 4.01 -12.43
CA SER A 508 -25.19 4.74 -12.94
C SER A 508 -25.53 6.20 -13.27
N ALA A 509 -26.71 6.46 -13.82
CA ALA A 509 -27.23 7.80 -14.12
C ALA A 509 -27.52 8.62 -12.84
N GLU A 510 -28.02 7.97 -11.78
CA GLU A 510 -28.23 8.57 -10.46
C GLU A 510 -26.92 9.06 -9.84
N LEU A 511 -25.82 8.34 -10.03
CA LEU A 511 -24.50 8.78 -9.57
C LEU A 511 -24.04 10.05 -10.29
N ASP A 512 -24.04 10.05 -11.63
CA ASP A 512 -23.61 11.21 -12.42
C ASP A 512 -24.52 12.43 -12.19
N ALA A 513 -25.85 12.23 -12.10
CA ALA A 513 -26.79 13.28 -11.73
C ALA A 513 -26.54 13.84 -10.32
N THR A 514 -26.14 12.99 -9.36
CA THR A 514 -25.79 13.42 -8.00
C THR A 514 -24.49 14.23 -7.99
N VAL A 515 -23.47 13.85 -8.77
CA VAL A 515 -22.23 14.62 -8.93
C VAL A 515 -22.52 16.00 -9.55
N LEU A 516 -23.34 16.06 -10.59
CA LEU A 516 -23.75 17.32 -11.22
C LEU A 516 -24.52 18.20 -10.23
N ASP A 517 -25.52 17.66 -9.52
CA ASP A 517 -26.28 18.42 -8.52
C ASP A 517 -25.40 18.98 -7.38
N LEU A 518 -24.44 18.18 -6.89
CA LEU A 518 -23.43 18.66 -5.93
C LEU A 518 -22.53 19.74 -6.53
N GLY A 519 -22.12 19.60 -7.79
CA GLY A 519 -21.32 20.61 -8.51
C GLY A 519 -22.05 21.93 -8.76
N ALA A 520 -23.39 21.91 -8.83
CA ALA A 520 -24.24 23.09 -8.97
C ALA A 520 -24.69 23.69 -7.63
N ASP A 521 -24.35 23.07 -6.49
CA ASP A 521 -24.87 23.48 -5.20
C ASP A 521 -24.46 24.92 -4.81
N ALA A 522 -25.44 25.73 -4.40
CA ALA A 522 -25.23 27.12 -4.02
C ALA A 522 -24.28 27.27 -2.82
N ALA A 523 -24.15 26.25 -1.97
CA ALA A 523 -23.21 26.23 -0.85
C ALA A 523 -21.74 26.32 -1.29
N LEU A 524 -21.41 25.96 -2.56
CA LEU A 524 -20.07 26.13 -3.12
C LEU A 524 -19.70 27.60 -3.38
N GLY A 525 -20.69 28.48 -3.46
CA GLY A 525 -20.51 29.91 -3.72
C GLY A 525 -19.94 30.22 -5.13
N PRO A 526 -19.48 31.48 -5.34
CA PRO A 526 -18.87 31.90 -6.59
C PRO A 526 -17.44 31.36 -6.74
N LEU A 527 -17.20 30.58 -7.80
CA LEU A 527 -15.95 29.90 -8.10
C LEU A 527 -15.21 30.54 -9.28
N ASP A 528 -13.88 30.48 -9.25
CA ASP A 528 -12.99 30.78 -10.38
C ASP A 528 -12.71 29.51 -11.20
N LEU A 529 -12.71 28.34 -10.54
CA LEU A 529 -12.64 27.00 -11.15
C LEU A 529 -13.65 26.04 -10.51
N ARG A 530 -14.47 25.38 -11.33
CA ARG A 530 -15.33 24.25 -10.94
C ARG A 530 -14.88 22.99 -11.67
N THR A 531 -14.78 21.86 -10.98
CA THR A 531 -14.35 20.58 -11.54
C THR A 531 -15.27 19.46 -11.09
N VAL A 532 -15.83 18.70 -12.04
CA VAL A 532 -16.68 17.52 -11.78
C VAL A 532 -16.15 16.29 -12.51
N TYR A 533 -16.31 15.12 -11.89
CA TYR A 533 -15.91 13.82 -12.46
C TYR A 533 -17.10 12.86 -12.50
N LEU A 534 -17.46 12.40 -13.70
CA LEU A 534 -18.62 11.57 -14.01
C LEU A 534 -18.19 10.14 -14.39
N PRO A 535 -18.23 9.16 -13.47
CA PRO A 535 -17.88 7.77 -13.74
C PRO A 535 -19.03 6.91 -14.29
N GLY A 536 -20.26 7.41 -14.30
CA GLY A 536 -21.46 6.59 -14.52
C GLY A 536 -21.48 5.84 -15.85
N LEU A 537 -21.02 6.46 -16.94
CA LEU A 537 -20.93 5.79 -18.24
C LEU A 537 -19.90 4.64 -18.24
N ASP A 538 -18.70 4.80 -17.69
CA ASP A 538 -17.73 3.71 -17.49
C ASP A 538 -18.30 2.57 -16.61
N ILE A 539 -19.03 2.91 -15.54
CA ILE A 539 -19.70 1.92 -14.68
C ILE A 539 -20.72 1.12 -15.47
N ALA A 540 -21.60 1.80 -16.20
CA ALA A 540 -22.62 1.15 -17.03
C ALA A 540 -21.98 0.30 -18.13
N GLN A 541 -20.99 0.82 -18.84
CA GLN A 541 -20.27 0.07 -19.88
C GLN A 541 -19.54 -1.14 -19.34
N TYR A 542 -18.80 -1.02 -18.24
CA TYR A 542 -18.07 -2.15 -17.66
C TYR A 542 -19.05 -3.25 -17.21
N ALA A 543 -20.14 -2.87 -16.52
CA ALA A 543 -21.16 -3.82 -16.09
C ALA A 543 -21.89 -4.50 -17.26
N LEU A 544 -22.22 -3.77 -18.32
CA LEU A 544 -22.96 -4.31 -19.47
C LEU A 544 -22.04 -5.06 -20.46
N LEU A 545 -20.80 -4.64 -20.67
CA LEU A 545 -19.93 -5.19 -21.73
C LEU A 545 -18.89 -6.20 -21.20
N GLN A 546 -18.49 -6.13 -19.92
CA GLN A 546 -17.55 -7.08 -19.30
C GLN A 546 -18.10 -7.80 -18.06
N GLY A 547 -19.26 -7.39 -17.54
CA GLY A 547 -19.93 -8.05 -16.41
C GLY A 547 -20.77 -9.28 -16.78
N ALA A 548 -20.94 -9.58 -18.07
CA ALA A 548 -21.50 -10.84 -18.54
C ALA A 548 -20.39 -11.86 -18.80
N ASP A 549 -20.63 -13.12 -18.43
CA ASP A 549 -19.68 -14.22 -18.61
C ASP A 549 -19.10 -14.28 -20.04
N ASN A 550 -17.84 -14.73 -20.16
CA ASN A 550 -17.09 -14.91 -21.42
C ASN A 550 -17.70 -15.95 -22.40
N SER A 551 -18.97 -16.33 -22.21
CA SER A 551 -19.75 -17.09 -23.18
C SER A 551 -20.07 -16.21 -24.40
N PRO A 552 -20.02 -16.74 -25.63
CA PRO A 552 -20.43 -15.99 -26.82
C PRO A 552 -21.89 -15.56 -26.70
N MET A 553 -22.11 -14.24 -26.65
CA MET A 553 -23.45 -13.68 -26.47
C MET A 553 -24.29 -13.76 -27.74
N ALA A 554 -25.60 -13.91 -27.56
CA ALA A 554 -26.57 -13.75 -28.64
C ALA A 554 -26.58 -12.31 -29.16
N THR A 555 -26.64 -12.13 -30.49
CA THR A 555 -26.56 -10.84 -31.18
C THR A 555 -27.62 -9.83 -30.71
N SER A 556 -28.83 -10.29 -30.36
CA SER A 556 -29.90 -9.46 -29.80
C SER A 556 -29.52 -8.84 -28.45
N ALA A 557 -28.99 -9.64 -27.52
CA ALA A 557 -28.56 -9.17 -26.21
C ALA A 557 -27.41 -8.14 -26.30
N THR A 558 -26.53 -8.27 -27.30
CA THR A 558 -25.51 -7.25 -27.60
C THR A 558 -26.16 -5.97 -28.12
N ALA A 559 -27.12 -6.06 -29.05
CA ALA A 559 -27.81 -4.91 -29.62
C ALA A 559 -28.62 -4.11 -28.59
N ASP A 560 -29.30 -4.79 -27.66
CA ASP A 560 -30.05 -4.11 -26.59
C ASP A 560 -29.13 -3.37 -25.62
N ARG A 561 -27.96 -3.94 -25.29
CA ARG A 561 -26.94 -3.25 -24.47
C ARG A 561 -26.35 -2.03 -25.17
N VAL A 562 -26.07 -2.12 -26.47
CA VAL A 562 -25.62 -0.95 -27.26
C VAL A 562 -26.69 0.14 -27.27
N ARG A 563 -27.97 -0.21 -27.50
CA ARG A 563 -29.10 0.75 -27.46
C ARG A 563 -29.24 1.42 -26.09
N GLY A 564 -29.04 0.66 -25.00
CA GLY A 564 -29.03 1.17 -23.63
C GLY A 564 -27.88 2.15 -23.36
N LEU A 565 -26.69 1.85 -23.87
CA LEU A 565 -25.53 2.74 -23.78
C LEU A 565 -25.71 4.01 -24.62
N GLU A 566 -26.26 3.93 -25.84
CA GLU A 566 -26.61 5.11 -26.65
C GLU A 566 -27.63 6.01 -25.94
N ALA A 567 -28.65 5.44 -25.29
CA ALA A 567 -29.58 6.19 -24.45
C ALA A 567 -28.88 6.88 -23.26
N TYR A 568 -27.81 6.28 -22.71
CA TYR A 568 -27.01 6.91 -21.66
C TYR A 568 -26.29 8.18 -22.15
N TYR A 569 -25.82 8.22 -23.39
CA TYR A 569 -25.28 9.47 -23.97
C TYR A 569 -26.37 10.56 -24.05
N SER A 570 -27.59 10.21 -24.47
CA SER A 570 -28.72 11.15 -24.50
C SER A 570 -29.11 11.66 -23.12
N PHE A 571 -29.06 10.80 -22.09
CA PHE A 571 -29.20 11.22 -20.69
C PHE A 571 -28.10 12.20 -20.29
N LEU A 572 -26.83 11.91 -20.57
CA LEU A 572 -25.70 12.78 -20.23
C LEU A 572 -25.80 14.15 -20.91
N ASP A 573 -26.13 14.20 -22.21
CA ASP A 573 -26.30 15.46 -22.94
C ASP A 573 -27.36 16.35 -22.27
N ALA A 574 -28.54 15.79 -21.99
CA ALA A 574 -29.63 16.51 -21.33
C ALA A 574 -29.30 16.89 -19.87
N ALA A 575 -28.55 16.07 -19.14
CA ALA A 575 -28.10 16.38 -17.79
C ALA A 575 -27.07 17.51 -17.78
N LEU A 576 -26.10 17.50 -18.70
CA LEU A 576 -25.10 18.55 -18.89
C LEU A 576 -25.76 19.87 -19.33
N ALA A 577 -26.76 19.83 -20.22
CA ALA A 577 -27.52 21.01 -20.62
C ALA A 577 -28.18 21.71 -19.42
N ARG A 578 -28.92 20.94 -18.60
CA ARG A 578 -29.56 21.45 -17.37
C ARG A 578 -28.53 21.97 -16.37
N TRP A 579 -27.42 21.27 -16.19
CA TRP A 579 -26.37 21.67 -15.27
C TRP A 579 -25.66 22.96 -15.69
N LEU A 580 -25.30 23.07 -16.97
CA LEU A 580 -24.72 24.30 -17.52
C LEU A 580 -25.70 25.48 -17.45
N ALA A 581 -27.01 25.28 -17.55
CA ALA A 581 -27.97 26.36 -17.32
C ALA A 581 -27.95 26.93 -15.89
N LEU A 582 -27.51 26.15 -14.89
CA LEU A 582 -27.35 26.59 -13.49
C LEU A 582 -25.98 27.23 -13.20
N VAL A 583 -24.98 26.96 -14.05
CA VAL A 583 -23.62 27.51 -13.91
C VAL A 583 -23.55 28.90 -14.57
N PRO A 584 -23.15 29.98 -13.86
CA PRO A 584 -23.05 31.32 -14.44
C PRO A 584 -22.24 31.37 -15.72
N ASP A 585 -22.78 32.00 -16.76
CA ASP A 585 -22.21 32.01 -18.12
C ASP A 585 -21.17 33.13 -18.35
N ALA A 586 -21.14 34.14 -17.48
CA ALA A 586 -20.25 35.29 -17.61
C ALA A 586 -18.76 34.87 -17.64
N ASN A 587 -18.12 34.99 -18.81
CA ASN A 587 -16.77 34.52 -19.12
C ASN A 587 -16.53 33.02 -18.86
N ARG A 588 -17.57 32.19 -18.93
CA ARG A 588 -17.46 30.74 -18.79
C ARG A 588 -16.60 30.13 -19.90
N GLN A 589 -15.65 29.29 -19.51
CA GLN A 589 -14.81 28.51 -20.41
C GLN A 589 -14.90 27.05 -19.95
N VAL A 590 -15.45 26.18 -20.81
CA VAL A 590 -15.65 24.77 -20.50
C VAL A 590 -14.48 23.97 -21.04
N VAL A 591 -13.88 23.13 -20.20
CA VAL A 591 -12.84 22.16 -20.57
C VAL A 591 -13.41 20.76 -20.34
N LEU A 592 -13.69 20.06 -21.42
CA LEU A 592 -14.27 18.72 -21.43
C LEU A 592 -13.14 17.69 -21.59
N ILE A 593 -13.03 16.75 -20.65
CA ILE A 593 -12.03 15.68 -20.64
C ILE A 593 -12.75 14.36 -20.73
N LEU A 594 -12.54 13.64 -21.83
CA LEU A 594 -13.21 12.38 -22.14
C LEU A 594 -12.17 11.26 -22.16
N GLN A 595 -12.41 10.20 -21.38
CA GLN A 595 -11.61 8.97 -21.40
C GLN A 595 -12.50 7.78 -21.71
N PRO A 596 -11.97 6.72 -22.36
CA PRO A 596 -12.76 5.56 -22.80
C PRO A 596 -13.02 4.52 -21.70
N GLY A 597 -12.63 4.78 -20.45
CA GLY A 597 -12.84 3.86 -19.32
C GLY A 597 -12.15 2.50 -19.45
N ARG A 598 -12.73 1.52 -18.74
CA ARG A 598 -12.16 0.20 -18.48
C ARG A 598 -12.39 -0.84 -19.58
N VAL A 599 -13.22 -0.57 -20.58
CA VAL A 599 -13.57 -1.57 -21.61
C VAL A 599 -12.43 -1.71 -22.63
N GLN A 600 -11.97 -2.94 -22.83
CA GLN A 600 -10.89 -3.23 -23.78
C GLN A 600 -11.36 -3.04 -25.23
N HIS A 601 -10.44 -2.66 -26.12
CA HIS A 601 -10.63 -2.23 -27.53
C HIS A 601 -11.01 -0.75 -27.76
N ALA A 602 -11.32 0.03 -26.72
CA ALA A 602 -11.74 1.43 -26.90
C ALA A 602 -10.59 2.40 -27.26
N ALA A 603 -10.92 3.44 -28.03
CA ALA A 603 -10.01 4.37 -28.71
C ALA A 603 -9.19 5.30 -27.78
N ALA A 604 -8.51 6.28 -28.37
CA ALA A 604 -7.90 7.41 -27.67
C ALA A 604 -8.96 8.27 -26.96
N GLY A 605 -8.56 9.02 -25.93
CA GLY A 605 -9.44 9.98 -25.26
C GLY A 605 -9.59 11.29 -26.05
N LEU A 606 -10.31 12.26 -25.50
CA LEU A 606 -10.47 13.59 -26.10
C LEU A 606 -10.42 14.68 -25.03
N LEU A 607 -9.62 15.72 -25.27
CA LEU A 607 -9.72 17.00 -24.59
C LEU A 607 -10.44 17.96 -25.55
N ALA A 608 -11.46 18.66 -25.10
CA ALA A 608 -12.08 19.75 -25.84
C ALA A 608 -12.18 21.00 -24.96
N MET A 609 -12.11 22.17 -25.57
CA MET A 609 -12.28 23.46 -24.89
C MET A 609 -13.24 24.33 -25.69
N SER A 610 -14.23 24.90 -25.00
CA SER A 610 -15.23 25.78 -25.60
C SER A 610 -15.47 27.04 -24.75
N GLY A 611 -15.76 28.14 -25.43
CA GLY A 611 -15.91 29.49 -24.85
C GLY A 611 -15.11 30.53 -25.63
N SER A 612 -15.17 31.79 -25.20
CA SER A 612 -14.55 32.93 -25.90
C SER A 612 -13.01 32.88 -25.98
N PHE A 613 -12.35 32.01 -25.22
CA PHE A 613 -10.90 31.82 -25.24
C PHE A 613 -10.45 30.56 -26.00
N ALA A 614 -11.39 29.74 -26.51
CA ALA A 614 -11.06 28.58 -27.34
C ALA A 614 -10.67 29.00 -28.76
N SER A 615 -9.73 28.26 -29.36
CA SER A 615 -9.39 28.33 -30.78
C SER A 615 -10.30 27.40 -31.61
N GLN A 616 -9.93 27.17 -32.87
CA GLN A 616 -10.50 26.13 -33.74
C GLN A 616 -9.48 25.00 -34.01
N ALA A 617 -8.43 24.89 -33.19
CA ALA A 617 -7.37 23.92 -33.39
C ALA A 617 -7.86 22.48 -33.17
N THR A 618 -7.42 21.56 -34.03
CA THR A 618 -7.53 20.12 -33.84
C THR A 618 -6.13 19.54 -33.70
N LEU A 619 -5.78 19.05 -32.51
CA LEU A 619 -4.49 18.42 -32.23
C LEU A 619 -4.62 16.89 -32.22
N THR A 620 -3.58 16.18 -32.65
CA THR A 620 -3.43 14.74 -32.44
C THR A 620 -2.42 14.48 -31.33
N ASP A 621 -2.49 13.28 -30.74
CA ASP A 621 -1.43 12.72 -29.89
C ASP A 621 -1.02 13.56 -28.66
N LEU A 622 -1.99 14.26 -28.05
CA LEU A 622 -1.76 15.04 -26.85
C LEU A 622 -1.60 14.11 -25.62
N ALA A 623 -0.51 14.26 -24.87
CA ALA A 623 -0.31 13.51 -23.64
C ALA A 623 -1.34 13.91 -22.56
N PRO A 624 -1.91 12.97 -21.76
CA PRO A 624 -2.79 13.28 -20.63
C PRO A 624 -2.18 14.25 -19.61
N THR A 625 -0.84 14.28 -19.50
CA THR A 625 -0.10 15.20 -18.63
C THR A 625 -0.17 16.67 -19.09
N ALA A 626 -0.63 16.96 -20.31
CA ALA A 626 -0.83 18.32 -20.80
C ALA A 626 -2.13 18.99 -20.29
N VAL A 627 -3.08 18.21 -19.75
CA VAL A 627 -4.41 18.71 -19.38
C VAL A 627 -4.32 19.72 -18.23
N ALA A 628 -3.72 19.35 -17.09
CA ALA A 628 -3.57 20.23 -15.93
C ALA A 628 -2.85 21.57 -16.23
N PRO A 629 -1.69 21.65 -16.90
CA PRO A 629 -1.06 22.93 -17.23
C PRO A 629 -1.87 23.75 -18.24
N THR A 630 -2.69 23.12 -19.08
CA THR A 630 -3.66 23.82 -19.95
C THR A 630 -4.74 24.50 -19.10
N VAL A 631 -5.37 23.78 -18.16
CA VAL A 631 -6.36 24.36 -17.22
C VAL A 631 -5.75 25.47 -16.35
N LEU A 632 -4.51 25.31 -15.90
CA LEU A 632 -3.81 26.35 -15.13
C LEU A 632 -3.50 27.59 -15.97
N THR A 633 -3.12 27.41 -17.25
CA THR A 633 -2.91 28.50 -18.20
C THR A 633 -4.19 29.30 -18.44
N LEU A 634 -5.34 28.64 -18.59
CA LEU A 634 -6.66 29.26 -18.71
C LEU A 634 -6.98 30.21 -17.53
N LEU A 635 -6.61 29.79 -16.31
CA LEU A 635 -6.81 30.55 -15.07
C LEU A 635 -5.73 31.62 -14.82
N GLY A 636 -4.71 31.70 -15.67
CA GLY A 636 -3.59 32.63 -15.49
C GLY A 636 -2.63 32.24 -14.36
N VAL A 637 -2.55 30.96 -14.02
CA VAL A 637 -1.52 30.40 -13.12
C VAL A 637 -0.31 30.00 -13.96
N PRO A 638 0.94 30.34 -13.58
CA PRO A 638 2.13 29.96 -14.33
C PRO A 638 2.37 28.44 -14.30
N SER A 639 2.85 27.87 -15.41
CA SER A 639 3.13 26.43 -15.51
C SER A 639 4.41 26.06 -14.77
N ALA A 640 4.47 24.93 -14.07
CA ALA A 640 5.73 24.45 -13.54
C ALA A 640 6.60 23.78 -14.63
N SER A 641 7.92 23.99 -14.57
CA SER A 641 8.90 23.39 -15.49
C SER A 641 9.22 21.92 -15.19
N ASP A 642 8.89 21.45 -13.99
CA ASP A 642 9.11 20.07 -13.56
C ASP A 642 7.93 19.13 -13.86
N LEU A 643 6.91 19.58 -14.60
CA LEU A 643 5.79 18.76 -15.06
C LEU A 643 6.21 17.79 -16.18
N ALA A 644 5.50 16.67 -16.29
CA ALA A 644 5.71 15.68 -17.35
C ALA A 644 5.01 16.04 -18.67
N GLY A 645 4.29 17.17 -18.73
CA GLY A 645 3.64 17.69 -19.92
C GLY A 645 3.56 19.21 -19.89
N ALA A 646 3.57 19.83 -21.06
CA ALA A 646 3.37 21.28 -21.23
C ALA A 646 1.90 21.62 -21.48
N ALA A 647 1.51 22.88 -21.31
CA ALA A 647 0.18 23.35 -21.70
C ALA A 647 -0.01 23.31 -23.23
N ALA A 648 -1.13 22.78 -23.70
CA ALA A 648 -1.54 22.82 -25.11
C ALA A 648 -2.02 24.24 -25.47
N ARG A 649 -1.07 25.14 -25.75
CA ARG A 649 -1.36 26.57 -25.97
C ARG A 649 -2.16 26.83 -27.25
N GLU A 650 -2.08 25.91 -28.21
CA GLU A 650 -2.77 25.92 -29.50
C GLU A 650 -4.30 25.82 -29.35
N LEU A 651 -4.79 25.30 -28.22
CA LEU A 651 -6.22 25.25 -27.92
C LEU A 651 -6.80 26.63 -27.57
N PHE A 652 -5.95 27.62 -27.25
CA PHE A 652 -6.39 28.98 -26.95
C PHE A 652 -6.40 29.88 -28.19
N SER A 653 -7.35 30.82 -28.25
CA SER A 653 -7.42 31.80 -29.32
C SER A 653 -6.20 32.72 -29.34
N GLU A 654 -5.87 33.26 -30.51
CA GLU A 654 -4.73 34.18 -30.70
C GLU A 654 -4.83 35.43 -29.80
N GLY A 655 -6.04 35.96 -29.61
CA GLY A 655 -6.31 37.07 -28.68
C GLY A 655 -6.06 36.70 -27.21
N PHE A 656 -6.20 35.43 -26.83
CA PHE A 656 -5.82 34.96 -25.50
C PHE A 656 -4.31 34.77 -25.39
N THR A 657 -3.66 34.10 -26.35
CA THR A 657 -2.24 33.76 -26.26
C THR A 657 -1.31 34.96 -26.39
N SER A 658 -1.70 35.98 -27.14
CA SER A 658 -1.02 37.29 -27.23
C SER A 658 -1.15 38.12 -25.95
N ARG A 659 -2.36 38.17 -25.35
CA ARG A 659 -2.62 38.90 -24.10
C ARG A 659 -2.04 38.21 -22.86
N TYR A 660 -1.99 36.88 -22.86
CA TYR A 660 -1.52 36.05 -21.74
C TYR A 660 -0.36 35.15 -22.20
N PRO A 661 0.88 35.70 -22.27
CA PRO A 661 2.06 34.94 -22.65
C PRO A 661 2.35 33.80 -21.67
N ALA A 662 3.09 32.80 -22.15
CA ALA A 662 3.51 31.68 -21.31
C ALA A 662 4.38 32.16 -20.14
N ARG A 663 4.06 31.72 -18.93
CA ARG A 663 4.82 32.03 -17.71
C ARG A 663 5.13 30.73 -16.98
N VAL A 664 6.33 30.65 -16.43
CA VAL A 664 6.89 29.40 -15.89
C VAL A 664 7.41 29.62 -14.47
N VAL A 665 7.21 28.63 -13.61
CA VAL A 665 7.84 28.49 -12.28
C VAL A 665 8.64 27.20 -12.23
N SER A 666 9.58 27.07 -11.28
CA SER A 666 10.43 25.87 -11.19
C SER A 666 9.64 24.59 -10.88
N THR A 667 8.67 24.68 -9.96
CA THR A 667 7.93 23.55 -9.40
C THR A 667 6.66 24.05 -8.68
N TYR A 668 5.66 23.18 -8.51
CA TYR A 668 4.55 23.42 -7.56
C TYR A 668 4.85 22.85 -6.16
N GLY A 669 6.00 22.19 -5.96
CA GLY A 669 6.36 21.52 -4.72
C GLY A 669 5.47 20.30 -4.42
N LYS A 670 5.52 19.84 -3.17
CA LYS A 670 4.73 18.70 -2.69
C LYS A 670 3.30 19.09 -2.32
N ARG A 671 2.37 18.13 -2.41
CA ARG A 671 1.00 18.28 -1.93
C ARG A 671 0.99 18.61 -0.44
N ARG A 672 0.44 19.77 -0.08
CA ARG A 672 0.21 20.16 1.32
C ARG A 672 -1.11 19.54 1.79
N ALA A 673 -1.03 18.37 2.39
CA ALA A 673 -2.11 17.75 3.14
C ALA A 673 -1.70 17.67 4.61
N PRO A 674 -2.27 18.47 5.53
CA PRO A 674 -1.99 18.30 6.95
C PRO A 674 -2.57 16.97 7.43
N ALA A 675 -1.83 16.27 8.30
CA ALA A 675 -2.32 15.11 9.01
C ALA A 675 -3.35 15.55 10.06
N GLN A 676 -4.57 15.84 9.62
CA GLN A 676 -5.65 16.31 10.48
C GLN A 676 -6.16 15.16 11.36
N ALA A 677 -6.33 15.42 12.65
CA ALA A 677 -6.95 14.47 13.57
C ALA A 677 -8.41 14.23 13.13
N ARG A 678 -8.69 13.03 12.62
CA ARG A 678 -10.02 12.64 12.13
C ARG A 678 -10.94 12.39 13.32
N THR A 679 -12.08 13.08 13.37
CA THR A 679 -13.08 12.94 14.43
C THR A 679 -14.13 11.87 14.11
N GLY A 680 -14.49 11.70 12.83
CA GLY A 680 -15.40 10.66 12.35
C GLY A 680 -14.70 9.33 11.99
N LYS A 681 -15.46 8.22 12.02
CA LYS A 681 -15.02 6.91 11.49
C LYS A 681 -14.90 6.99 9.96
N PRO A 682 -13.74 6.64 9.36
CA PRO A 682 -13.60 6.57 7.91
C PRO A 682 -14.41 5.41 7.34
N LEU A 683 -15.19 5.67 6.28
CA LEU A 683 -16.05 4.68 5.60
C LEU A 683 -15.26 3.74 4.67
N ASN A 684 -14.19 3.11 5.18
CA ASN A 684 -13.30 2.28 4.38
C ASN A 684 -13.99 1.00 3.86
N GLN A 685 -14.74 0.30 4.72
CA GLN A 685 -15.39 -0.97 4.38
C GLN A 685 -16.56 -0.75 3.43
N GLU A 686 -17.39 0.23 3.77
CA GLU A 686 -18.57 0.67 3.04
C GLU A 686 -18.17 1.16 1.63
N MET A 687 -17.00 1.79 1.50
CA MET A 687 -16.44 2.22 0.21
C MET A 687 -15.85 1.04 -0.59
N ILE A 688 -15.23 0.04 0.04
CA ILE A 688 -14.82 -1.21 -0.63
C ILE A 688 -16.06 -1.97 -1.17
N GLU A 689 -17.13 -2.02 -0.40
CA GLU A 689 -18.40 -2.64 -0.80
C GLU A 689 -19.06 -1.88 -1.96
N ARG A 690 -19.08 -0.54 -1.93
CA ARG A 690 -19.51 0.28 -3.08
C ARG A 690 -18.65 0.03 -4.31
N MET A 691 -17.32 -0.01 -4.19
CA MET A 691 -16.46 -0.27 -5.34
C MET A 691 -16.62 -1.70 -5.90
N ARG A 692 -16.93 -2.69 -5.05
CA ARG A 692 -17.29 -4.03 -5.52
C ARG A 692 -18.62 -4.01 -6.29
N SER A 693 -19.64 -3.31 -5.80
CA SER A 693 -20.94 -3.22 -6.48
C SER A 693 -20.91 -2.46 -7.82
N LEU A 694 -19.94 -1.53 -7.98
CA LEU A 694 -19.65 -0.81 -9.23
C LEU A 694 -18.61 -1.52 -10.13
N GLY A 695 -18.20 -2.74 -9.76
CA GLY A 695 -17.27 -3.58 -10.54
C GLY A 695 -15.81 -3.10 -10.57
N TYR A 696 -15.42 -2.13 -9.73
CA TYR A 696 -14.04 -1.65 -9.60
C TYR A 696 -13.16 -2.58 -8.76
N VAL A 697 -13.76 -3.40 -7.90
CA VAL A 697 -13.08 -4.39 -7.05
C VAL A 697 -13.72 -5.76 -7.28
N ARG A 698 -12.91 -6.81 -7.43
CA ARG A 698 -13.35 -8.22 -7.42
C ARG A 698 -13.16 -8.78 -6.01
#